data_AF-A0A9E5P701-F1
#
_entry.id   AF-A0A9E5P701-F1
#
_cell.length_a   1.000
_cell.length_b   1.000
_cell.length_c   1.000
_cell.angle_alpha   90.00
_cell.angle_beta   90.00
_cell.angle_gamma   90.00
#
_symmetry.space_group_name_H-M   'P 1'
#
loop_
_entity.id
_entity.type
_entity.pdbx_description
1 polymer ?
#
loop_
_entity_poly.entity_id
_entity_poly.type
_entity_poly.pdbx_seq_one_letter_code
_entity_poly.pdbx_strand_id
1 'polypeptide(L)'
;DKSDYYLHGYKVIYHDKGKIDPLEDMTTLFTRIYRLGDGRMNPFGSGILKFHLTDLPSMMASLHPTHCENIIDRVKVKLQFFSYVYGEVRDTYLHDISPFYFTEYENLVLSGRLSQEGKVKNFFFFSGIHDKDFPWGDKATFWDVALVIEEDDGQFRPFALTNHRIENLFLDVEKGRYHYEGEIFEIRRGNHASFSHMRKSDLPDHMEKLQIKIRLEFKVKPLPTQSIPFSLKSNYQRHIKRPFLEDIHEWLPHFDTLGIHLTPHWVTIEDGQIVLSRGSETSTFEILQEGTLGEAEISSFMNIRWPTLYYNYFCAIDPSEDILRLHIRSDTLRADRQDFIADKIEAQLGKIIDHFAWLDYEIKRKKAQSLSREEGDQFPPVKRVLLEINNDHYPTAVFQRRIVELKETDGQVRLALEENMDPLNLASIDSDHKAVVAAVKDPNKHKALEQVIEMTGFFDKMEAVRRETGKNKEAFSIIIKPNFMFMYSLKDRTTFTDPELVEHLVEQIWKRGYREIAVAEARSTYGTFFTNREVSTVASYIGLDGICPNQGSYRVIDLSLGGEEYEYEGKLGKHSVNRDWKNADFRISFAKNKTHSYSYYTLTIKNIYGALPEENKFKEYHCERDIVSTTIEYLKHFPVHFGFIDAHVSADGPFGIFADKDPNYTDTIIGGDDIVAVDWIGAAKMGLDPMVSGYMKEAVKAFGKPEIQMLGDRTLYPDWVNVPDIISKMAFGLDREYYFGNFFYSIFSTMDPYFEYREESTMRRIFRVFTKPFRRLFFEMVRQGVVDEKLSNKLYKRYAGMSWWQRLFG
;
A
#
# COMPACT_ATOMS: atom_id res chain seq x y z
N ASP A 1 45.27 -26.36 -19.60
CA ASP A 1 45.46 -27.83 -19.67
C ASP A 1 44.30 -28.57 -20.37
N LYS A 2 43.39 -27.86 -21.05
CA LYS A 2 42.17 -28.45 -21.67
C LYS A 2 41.23 -29.15 -20.68
N SER A 3 41.34 -28.87 -19.39
CA SER A 3 40.34 -29.26 -18.40
C SER A 3 39.28 -28.18 -18.26
N ASP A 4 38.07 -28.59 -17.85
CA ASP A 4 37.00 -27.67 -17.54
C ASP A 4 37.19 -27.11 -16.12
N TYR A 5 36.78 -25.86 -15.93
CA TYR A 5 36.90 -25.15 -14.67
C TYR A 5 35.60 -24.44 -14.31
N TYR A 6 35.25 -24.42 -13.03
CA TYR A 6 34.13 -23.65 -12.51
C TYR A 6 34.65 -22.51 -11.63
N LEU A 7 34.11 -21.31 -11.83
CA LEU A 7 34.39 -20.12 -11.04
C LEU A 7 33.32 -19.95 -9.97
N HIS A 8 33.72 -19.95 -8.71
CA HIS A 8 32.87 -19.60 -7.58
C HIS A 8 33.45 -18.37 -6.90
N GLY A 9 32.63 -17.38 -6.61
CA GLY A 9 33.06 -16.26 -5.78
C GLY A 9 31.89 -15.64 -5.05
N TYR A 10 32.23 -14.79 -4.09
CA TYR A 10 31.28 -14.02 -3.32
C TYR A 10 31.84 -12.61 -3.22
N LYS A 11 30.95 -11.61 -3.25
CA LYS A 11 31.32 -10.22 -3.05
C LYS A 11 30.97 -9.83 -1.62
N VAL A 12 31.92 -9.29 -0.88
CA VAL A 12 31.67 -8.72 0.44
C VAL A 12 31.94 -7.24 0.36
N ILE A 13 30.90 -6.44 0.56
CA ILE A 13 30.99 -4.98 0.61
C ILE A 13 30.99 -4.59 2.09
N TYR A 14 32.11 -4.04 2.57
CA TYR A 14 32.22 -3.51 3.93
C TYR A 14 31.91 -2.02 3.88
N HIS A 15 30.72 -1.61 4.33
CA HIS A 15 30.43 -0.19 4.47
C HIS A 15 31.11 0.36 5.73
N ASP A 16 32.26 1.01 5.56
CA ASP A 16 32.88 1.80 6.62
C ASP A 16 32.12 3.12 6.80
N LYS A 17 31.63 3.42 8.01
CA LYS A 17 30.94 4.68 8.31
C LYS A 17 31.88 5.86 8.05
N GLY A 18 31.55 6.70 7.07
CA GLY A 18 32.24 7.97 6.82
C GLY A 18 33.30 7.96 5.72
N LYS A 19 33.50 6.84 5.01
CA LYS A 19 34.27 6.77 3.76
C LYS A 19 33.40 6.25 2.62
N ILE A 20 33.48 6.91 1.48
CA ILE A 20 32.83 6.51 0.23
C ILE A 20 33.98 6.12 -0.71
N ASP A 21 34.31 4.82 -0.81
CA ASP A 21 35.29 4.28 -1.79
C ASP A 21 34.61 3.35 -2.83
N PRO A 22 33.60 3.85 -3.58
CA PRO A 22 32.76 3.05 -4.46
C PRO A 22 33.57 2.40 -5.58
N LEU A 23 34.62 3.06 -6.10
CA LEU A 23 35.39 2.52 -7.21
C LEU A 23 36.23 1.29 -6.84
N GLU A 24 36.75 1.20 -5.61
CA GLU A 24 37.59 0.09 -5.17
C GLU A 24 36.73 -1.13 -4.77
N ASP A 25 35.57 -0.88 -4.16
CA ASP A 25 34.54 -1.90 -3.86
C ASP A 25 33.81 -2.38 -5.13
N MET A 26 33.67 -1.54 -6.15
CA MET A 26 33.04 -1.90 -7.43
C MET A 26 33.89 -2.85 -8.28
N THR A 27 35.22 -2.81 -8.15
CA THR A 27 36.16 -3.42 -9.10
C THR A 27 36.90 -4.65 -8.57
N THR A 28 36.65 -5.05 -7.31
CA THR A 28 37.35 -6.14 -6.63
C THR A 28 36.44 -7.35 -6.41
N LEU A 29 36.76 -8.49 -7.02
CA LEU A 29 36.06 -9.76 -6.85
C LEU A 29 36.97 -10.80 -6.18
N PHE A 30 36.49 -11.49 -5.15
CA PHE A 30 37.20 -12.59 -4.52
C PHE A 30 36.75 -13.91 -5.14
N THR A 31 37.64 -14.56 -5.89
CA THR A 31 37.29 -15.73 -6.70
C THR A 31 38.09 -16.96 -6.31
N ARG A 32 37.43 -18.12 -6.38
CA ARG A 32 38.03 -19.45 -6.32
C ARG A 32 37.70 -20.20 -7.59
N ILE A 33 38.72 -20.77 -8.21
CA ILE A 33 38.62 -21.60 -9.41
C ILE A 33 38.70 -23.05 -8.96
N TYR A 34 37.76 -23.88 -9.40
CA TYR A 34 37.75 -25.31 -9.18
C TYR A 34 37.94 -26.02 -10.52
N ARG A 35 38.68 -27.13 -10.53
CA ARG A 35 38.83 -27.98 -11.71
C ARG A 35 37.68 -29.00 -11.73
N LEU A 36 36.97 -29.09 -12.85
CA LEU A 36 35.90 -30.08 -13.06
C LEU A 36 36.52 -31.40 -13.51
N GLY A 37 36.36 -32.46 -12.71
CA GLY A 37 36.82 -33.81 -13.09
C GLY A 37 37.07 -34.82 -11.96
N ASP A 38 37.18 -34.38 -10.70
CA ASP A 38 37.85 -35.22 -9.69
C ASP A 38 36.91 -35.70 -8.55
N GLY A 39 35.62 -35.36 -8.58
CA GLY A 39 34.66 -35.70 -7.51
C GLY A 39 35.00 -35.12 -6.12
N ARG A 40 36.07 -34.34 -6.01
CA ARG A 40 36.51 -33.60 -4.82
C ARG A 40 36.68 -32.14 -5.22
N MET A 41 35.93 -31.23 -4.58
CA MET A 41 36.05 -29.78 -4.78
C MET A 41 37.36 -29.21 -4.19
N ASN A 42 38.51 -29.61 -4.72
CA ASN A 42 39.77 -28.98 -4.35
C ASN A 42 39.96 -27.69 -5.18
N PRO A 43 40.17 -26.52 -4.54
CA PRO A 43 40.39 -25.28 -5.27
C PRO A 43 41.67 -25.38 -6.10
N PHE A 44 41.54 -25.18 -7.41
CA PHE A 44 42.66 -25.12 -8.35
C PHE A 44 43.45 -23.82 -8.20
N GLY A 45 42.77 -22.75 -7.80
CA GLY A 45 43.40 -21.47 -7.47
C GLY A 45 42.42 -20.54 -6.77
N SER A 46 42.95 -19.58 -6.02
CA SER A 46 42.18 -18.49 -5.40
C SER A 46 42.87 -17.18 -5.67
N GLY A 47 42.11 -16.13 -5.98
CA GLY A 47 42.68 -14.84 -6.30
C GLY A 47 41.69 -13.70 -6.15
N ILE A 48 42.22 -12.50 -6.32
CA ILE A 48 41.46 -11.26 -6.38
C ILE A 48 41.45 -10.82 -7.84
N LEU A 49 40.27 -10.79 -8.45
CA LEU A 49 40.09 -10.24 -9.79
C LEU A 49 39.80 -8.75 -9.66
N LYS A 50 40.72 -7.92 -10.16
CA LYS A 50 40.56 -6.46 -10.27
C LYS A 50 40.40 -6.07 -11.75
N PHE A 51 39.38 -5.28 -12.07
CA PHE A 51 39.15 -4.78 -13.44
C PHE A 51 38.58 -3.37 -13.42
N HIS A 52 38.86 -2.54 -14.44
CA HIS A 52 38.23 -1.21 -14.53
C HIS A 52 36.82 -1.31 -15.15
N LEU A 53 35.87 -0.53 -14.65
CA LEU A 53 34.49 -0.46 -15.18
C LEU A 53 34.44 -0.13 -16.67
N THR A 54 35.40 0.66 -17.17
CA THR A 54 35.52 1.02 -18.60
C THR A 54 35.87 -0.16 -19.50
N ASP A 55 36.46 -1.22 -18.94
CA ASP A 55 36.92 -2.39 -19.70
C ASP A 55 35.83 -3.46 -19.82
N LEU A 56 34.72 -3.30 -19.09
CA LEU A 56 33.62 -4.26 -19.03
C LEU A 56 32.97 -4.54 -20.40
N PRO A 57 32.70 -3.55 -21.27
CA PRO A 57 32.16 -3.84 -22.60
C PRO A 57 33.11 -4.71 -23.43
N SER A 58 34.42 -4.48 -23.30
CA SER A 58 35.47 -5.28 -23.95
C SER A 58 35.56 -6.69 -23.35
N MET A 59 35.41 -6.81 -22.03
CA MET A 59 35.37 -8.10 -21.32
C MET A 59 34.14 -8.93 -21.73
N MET A 60 32.97 -8.32 -21.85
CA MET A 60 31.74 -8.98 -22.30
C MET A 60 31.78 -9.36 -23.79
N ALA A 61 32.39 -8.50 -24.61
CA ALA A 61 32.60 -8.77 -26.04
C ALA A 61 33.59 -9.92 -26.26
N SER A 62 34.61 -10.04 -25.40
CA SER A 62 35.60 -11.13 -25.45
C SER A 62 35.13 -12.43 -24.77
N LEU A 63 34.02 -12.43 -24.03
CA LEU A 63 33.46 -13.65 -23.43
C LEU A 63 32.92 -14.60 -24.52
N HIS A 64 33.48 -15.81 -24.58
CA HIS A 64 33.10 -16.88 -25.51
C HIS A 64 32.57 -18.09 -24.73
N PRO A 65 31.24 -18.18 -24.49
CA PRO A 65 30.63 -19.35 -23.86
C PRO A 65 30.86 -20.60 -24.71
N THR A 66 31.46 -21.63 -24.12
CA THR A 66 31.61 -22.96 -24.70
C THR A 66 30.48 -23.88 -24.22
N HIS A 67 30.24 -25.01 -24.91
CA HIS A 67 29.25 -26.03 -24.54
C HIS A 67 27.78 -25.58 -24.45
N CYS A 68 27.40 -24.48 -25.11
CA CYS A 68 26.01 -24.06 -25.24
C CYS A 68 25.33 -24.76 -26.43
N GLU A 69 24.16 -25.38 -26.22
CA GLU A 69 23.44 -26.11 -27.27
C GLU A 69 22.74 -25.18 -28.27
N ASN A 70 22.42 -23.95 -27.84
CA ASN A 70 21.77 -22.96 -28.68
C ASN A 70 22.21 -21.52 -28.35
N ILE A 71 21.71 -20.56 -29.14
CA ILE A 71 22.03 -19.12 -29.00
C ILE A 71 21.48 -18.55 -27.69
N ILE A 72 20.36 -19.07 -27.18
CA ILE A 72 19.72 -18.63 -25.93
C ILE A 72 20.60 -19.00 -24.73
N ASP A 73 21.21 -20.19 -24.72
CA ASP A 73 22.13 -20.62 -23.66
C ASP A 73 23.39 -19.75 -23.63
N ARG A 74 23.92 -19.34 -24.79
CA ARG A 74 25.05 -18.40 -24.87
C ARG A 74 24.71 -17.03 -24.27
N VAL A 75 23.48 -16.57 -24.46
CA VAL A 75 22.99 -15.32 -23.89
C VAL A 75 22.76 -15.46 -22.39
N LYS A 76 22.16 -16.57 -21.93
CA LYS A 76 21.98 -16.88 -20.50
C LYS A 76 23.31 -16.91 -19.73
N VAL A 77 24.34 -17.58 -20.26
CA VAL A 77 25.66 -17.64 -19.62
C VAL A 77 26.31 -16.25 -19.53
N LYS A 78 26.18 -15.43 -20.57
CA LYS A 78 26.64 -14.03 -20.54
C LYS A 78 25.90 -13.19 -19.51
N LEU A 79 24.58 -13.36 -19.40
CA LEU A 79 23.74 -12.65 -18.43
C LEU A 79 24.00 -13.10 -16.99
N GLN A 80 24.19 -14.39 -16.75
CA GLN A 80 24.57 -14.91 -15.43
C GLN A 80 25.93 -14.37 -14.99
N PHE A 81 26.91 -14.32 -15.90
CA PHE A 81 28.21 -13.72 -15.60
C PHE A 81 28.10 -12.21 -15.34
N PHE A 82 27.28 -11.50 -16.11
CA PHE A 82 26.99 -10.08 -15.88
C PHE A 82 26.31 -9.84 -14.52
N SER A 83 25.31 -10.66 -14.17
CA SER A 83 24.61 -10.61 -12.88
C SER A 83 25.55 -10.92 -11.71
N TYR A 84 26.44 -11.90 -11.86
CA TYR A 84 27.48 -12.20 -10.88
C TYR A 84 28.44 -11.01 -10.63
N VAL A 85 28.73 -10.20 -11.67
CA VAL A 85 29.62 -9.03 -11.55
C VAL A 85 28.88 -7.78 -11.05
N TYR A 86 27.61 -7.58 -11.43
CA TYR A 86 26.88 -6.32 -11.24
C TYR A 86 25.71 -6.40 -10.24
N GLY A 87 25.14 -7.58 -9.98
CA GLY A 87 23.98 -7.79 -9.11
C GLY A 87 24.20 -7.18 -7.73
N GLU A 88 25.25 -7.59 -7.03
CA GLU A 88 25.61 -7.06 -5.71
C GLU A 88 25.91 -5.56 -5.68
N VAL A 89 26.41 -4.98 -6.78
CA VAL A 89 26.71 -3.53 -6.87
C VAL A 89 25.44 -2.73 -7.07
N ARG A 90 24.57 -3.17 -7.99
CA ARG A 90 23.24 -2.60 -8.22
C ARG A 90 22.40 -2.69 -6.95
N ASP A 91 22.39 -3.86 -6.33
CA ASP A 91 21.51 -4.20 -5.20
C ASP A 91 21.98 -3.57 -3.88
N THR A 92 23.23 -3.06 -3.82
CA THR A 92 23.76 -2.31 -2.67
C THR A 92 23.72 -0.79 -2.86
N TYR A 93 24.10 -0.26 -4.05
CA TYR A 93 24.28 1.19 -4.25
C TYR A 93 23.20 1.88 -5.09
N LEU A 94 22.50 1.15 -5.97
CA LEU A 94 21.46 1.68 -6.86
C LEU A 94 20.07 1.10 -6.55
N HIS A 95 19.94 0.36 -5.44
CA HIS A 95 18.73 -0.34 -5.04
C HIS A 95 17.51 0.60 -4.89
N ASP A 96 17.73 1.80 -4.35
CA ASP A 96 16.69 2.83 -4.17
C ASP A 96 16.30 3.56 -5.46
N ILE A 97 17.05 3.37 -6.55
CA ILE A 97 16.88 4.08 -7.82
C ILE A 97 16.50 3.10 -8.95
N SER A 98 16.84 1.82 -8.80
CA SER A 98 16.55 0.81 -9.81
C SER A 98 15.05 0.53 -9.83
N PRO A 99 14.38 0.73 -10.98
CA PRO A 99 12.97 0.39 -11.10
C PRO A 99 12.76 -1.13 -11.13
N PHE A 100 13.80 -1.97 -11.06
CA PHE A 100 13.69 -3.41 -11.11
C PHE A 100 14.20 -4.07 -9.84
N TYR A 101 13.70 -5.27 -9.57
CA TYR A 101 14.21 -6.16 -8.54
C TYR A 101 14.26 -7.60 -9.05
N PHE A 102 15.16 -8.34 -8.44
CA PHE A 102 15.27 -9.78 -8.61
C PHE A 102 15.21 -10.42 -7.23
N THR A 103 14.42 -11.48 -7.10
CA THR A 103 14.36 -12.28 -5.87
C THR A 103 14.07 -13.73 -6.23
N GLU A 104 14.53 -14.64 -5.39
CA GLU A 104 14.22 -16.06 -5.47
C GLU A 104 13.38 -16.46 -4.25
N TYR A 105 12.63 -17.55 -4.38
CA TYR A 105 11.97 -18.16 -3.25
C TYR A 105 11.80 -19.66 -3.48
N GLU A 106 11.73 -20.37 -2.36
CA GLU A 106 11.35 -21.77 -2.30
C GLU A 106 10.05 -21.92 -1.53
N ASN A 107 9.13 -22.70 -2.07
CA ASN A 107 7.87 -23.04 -1.42
C ASN A 107 7.69 -24.56 -1.43
N LEU A 108 7.14 -25.12 -0.35
CA LEU A 108 6.74 -26.52 -0.26
C LEU A 108 5.29 -26.56 0.22
N VAL A 109 4.42 -27.27 -0.51
CA VAL A 109 3.00 -27.45 -0.19
C VAL A 109 2.66 -28.94 -0.19
N LEU A 110 2.04 -29.42 0.88
CA LEU A 110 1.62 -30.81 1.03
C LEU A 110 0.15 -30.89 1.40
N SER A 111 -0.56 -31.85 0.79
CA SER A 111 -1.91 -32.26 1.17
C SER A 111 -1.90 -33.77 1.34
N GLY A 112 -2.44 -34.28 2.44
CA GLY A 112 -2.41 -35.72 2.65
C GLY A 112 -2.93 -36.20 3.99
N ARG A 113 -2.36 -37.33 4.45
CA ARG A 113 -2.80 -38.05 5.64
C ARG A 113 -1.68 -38.23 6.66
N LEU A 114 -2.03 -38.04 7.93
CA LEU A 114 -1.20 -38.31 9.10
C LEU A 114 -1.74 -39.53 9.84
N SER A 115 -0.85 -40.29 10.48
CA SER A 115 -1.17 -41.32 11.46
C SER A 115 -0.78 -40.86 12.86
N GLN A 116 -1.73 -40.88 13.78
CA GLN A 116 -1.52 -40.61 15.21
C GLN A 116 -2.16 -41.75 16.01
N GLU A 117 -1.36 -42.52 16.74
CA GLU A 117 -1.86 -43.62 17.59
C GLU A 117 -2.78 -44.61 16.84
N GLY A 118 -2.56 -44.81 15.53
CA GLY A 118 -3.36 -45.68 14.67
C GLY A 118 -4.61 -45.05 14.07
N LYS A 119 -4.95 -43.79 14.41
CA LYS A 119 -5.98 -43.00 13.72
C LYS A 119 -5.38 -42.24 12.55
N VAL A 120 -6.12 -42.19 11.43
CA VAL A 120 -5.73 -41.44 10.24
C VAL A 120 -6.46 -40.09 10.22
N LYS A 121 -5.72 -39.00 10.02
CA LYS A 121 -6.23 -37.62 9.99
C LYS A 121 -5.78 -36.93 8.70
N ASN A 122 -6.60 -36.10 8.09
CA ASN A 122 -6.15 -35.30 6.95
C ASN A 122 -5.33 -34.08 7.44
N PHE A 123 -4.39 -33.63 6.62
CA PHE A 123 -3.63 -32.41 6.89
C PHE A 123 -3.35 -31.63 5.61
N PHE A 124 -3.10 -30.34 5.79
CA PHE A 124 -2.52 -29.49 4.76
C PHE A 124 -1.39 -28.68 5.38
N PHE A 125 -0.27 -28.59 4.67
CA PHE A 125 0.95 -27.97 5.15
C PHE A 125 1.55 -27.12 4.06
N PHE A 126 2.09 -25.96 4.44
CA PHE A 126 3.02 -25.24 3.58
C PHE A 126 4.16 -24.65 4.38
N SER A 127 5.30 -24.43 3.72
CA SER A 127 6.38 -23.62 4.24
C SER A 127 7.14 -22.94 3.11
N GLY A 128 7.49 -21.68 3.31
CA GLY A 128 8.18 -20.85 2.33
C GLY A 128 9.41 -20.17 2.89
N ILE A 129 10.43 -20.07 2.05
CA ILE A 129 11.64 -19.27 2.25
C ILE A 129 11.65 -18.22 1.13
N HIS A 130 11.32 -16.98 1.47
CA HIS A 130 11.29 -15.88 0.50
C HIS A 130 12.47 -14.94 0.77
N ASP A 131 13.27 -14.71 -0.28
CA ASP A 131 14.37 -13.78 -0.20
C ASP A 131 13.91 -12.33 -0.17
N LYS A 132 14.90 -11.46 0.03
CA LYS A 132 14.72 -10.01 0.08
C LYS A 132 14.06 -9.55 -1.21
N ASP A 133 13.18 -8.55 -1.10
CA ASP A 133 12.46 -7.93 -2.22
C ASP A 133 11.26 -8.75 -2.73
N PHE A 134 10.97 -9.94 -2.21
CA PHE A 134 9.70 -10.60 -2.48
C PHE A 134 8.55 -9.93 -1.67
N PRO A 135 7.32 -9.78 -2.21
CA PRO A 135 6.95 -9.95 -3.62
C PRO A 135 7.06 -8.65 -4.41
N TRP A 136 7.29 -7.48 -3.79
CA TRP A 136 7.14 -6.16 -4.43
C TRP A 136 8.39 -5.28 -4.46
N GLY A 137 9.50 -5.75 -3.90
CA GLY A 137 10.72 -4.96 -3.84
C GLY A 137 10.98 -4.24 -2.52
N ASP A 138 10.24 -4.54 -1.47
CA ASP A 138 10.25 -3.72 -0.25
C ASP A 138 11.39 -4.01 0.72
N LYS A 139 12.45 -4.72 0.30
CA LYS A 139 13.61 -5.12 1.12
C LYS A 139 13.32 -6.03 2.30
N ALA A 140 12.06 -6.29 2.59
CA ALA A 140 11.69 -7.26 3.60
C ALA A 140 11.93 -8.68 3.10
N THR A 141 12.21 -9.57 4.05
CA THR A 141 12.22 -11.03 3.89
C THR A 141 11.08 -11.56 4.73
N PHE A 142 10.53 -12.71 4.37
CA PHE A 142 9.70 -13.46 5.29
C PHE A 142 9.78 -14.96 5.01
N TRP A 143 9.87 -15.72 6.09
CA TRP A 143 9.79 -17.16 6.10
C TRP A 143 8.56 -17.55 6.88
N ASP A 144 7.92 -18.63 6.49
CA ASP A 144 6.73 -19.10 7.18
C ASP A 144 6.58 -20.61 7.20
N VAL A 145 5.76 -21.05 8.15
CA VAL A 145 5.37 -22.44 8.36
C VAL A 145 3.89 -22.42 8.72
N ALA A 146 3.08 -23.16 7.98
CA ALA A 146 1.65 -23.30 8.27
C ALA A 146 1.22 -24.76 8.17
N LEU A 147 0.34 -25.15 9.09
CA LEU A 147 -0.15 -26.51 9.19
C LEU A 147 -1.59 -26.48 9.67
N VAL A 148 -2.47 -27.21 9.00
CA VAL A 148 -3.79 -27.56 9.53
C VAL A 148 -3.91 -29.07 9.65
N ILE A 149 -4.39 -29.55 10.79
CA ILE A 149 -4.65 -30.97 11.03
C ILE A 149 -6.14 -31.14 11.32
N GLU A 150 -6.79 -32.08 10.63
CA GLU A 150 -8.18 -32.45 10.88
C GLU A 150 -8.34 -33.16 12.24
N GLU A 151 -9.35 -32.78 12.99
CA GLU A 151 -9.75 -33.40 14.25
C GLU A 151 -10.93 -34.37 14.06
N ASP A 152 -11.20 -35.17 15.09
CA ASP A 152 -12.24 -36.21 15.06
C ASP A 152 -13.66 -35.67 14.79
N ASP A 153 -13.89 -34.36 14.96
CA ASP A 153 -15.14 -33.66 14.66
C ASP A 153 -15.21 -33.07 13.24
N GLY A 154 -14.18 -33.28 12.41
CA GLY A 154 -14.05 -32.75 11.05
C GLY A 154 -13.64 -31.27 10.99
N GLN A 155 -13.31 -30.64 12.12
CA GLN A 155 -12.70 -29.30 12.12
C GLN A 155 -11.19 -29.40 11.93
N PHE A 156 -10.61 -28.33 11.39
CA PHE A 156 -9.16 -28.22 11.25
C PHE A 156 -8.59 -27.40 12.38
N ARG A 157 -7.50 -27.87 12.99
CA ARG A 157 -6.68 -27.11 13.93
C ARG A 157 -5.55 -26.40 13.21
N PRO A 158 -5.58 -25.06 13.14
CA PRO A 158 -4.56 -24.27 12.48
C PRO A 158 -3.34 -23.96 13.37
N PHE A 159 -2.17 -24.07 12.77
CA PHE A 159 -0.89 -23.68 13.32
C PHE A 159 -0.16 -22.81 12.30
N ALA A 160 0.43 -21.71 12.76
CA ALA A 160 1.13 -20.76 11.90
C ALA A 160 2.35 -20.15 12.60
N LEU A 161 3.37 -19.87 11.79
CA LEU A 161 4.46 -18.98 12.11
C LEU A 161 4.84 -18.20 10.85
N THR A 162 4.99 -16.88 10.97
CA THR A 162 5.69 -16.06 9.98
C THR A 162 6.68 -15.14 10.70
N ASN A 163 7.86 -14.97 10.13
CA ASN A 163 8.87 -14.04 10.64
C ASN A 163 9.83 -13.65 9.51
N HIS A 164 10.67 -12.62 9.69
CA HIS A 164 11.64 -12.22 8.66
C HIS A 164 12.57 -13.39 8.29
N ARG A 165 13.00 -14.12 9.32
CA ARG A 165 13.67 -15.41 9.22
C ARG A 165 13.22 -16.27 10.39
N ILE A 166 13.17 -17.57 10.16
CA ILE A 166 12.83 -18.56 11.18
C ILE A 166 14.08 -19.37 11.49
N GLU A 167 14.55 -19.31 12.74
CA GLU A 167 15.70 -20.10 13.17
C GLU A 167 15.39 -21.60 13.08
N ASN A 168 16.39 -22.40 12.69
CA ASN A 168 16.29 -23.84 12.49
C ASN A 168 15.27 -24.30 11.41
N LEU A 169 14.78 -23.39 10.57
CA LEU A 169 14.07 -23.75 9.34
C LEU A 169 15.08 -24.05 8.24
N PHE A 170 14.96 -25.22 7.62
CA PHE A 170 15.73 -25.66 6.47
C PHE A 170 14.80 -26.28 5.44
N LEU A 171 14.77 -25.71 4.24
CA LEU A 171 14.12 -26.25 3.05
C LEU A 171 15.17 -26.34 1.96
N ASP A 172 15.27 -27.51 1.33
CA ASP A 172 16.10 -27.74 0.14
C ASP A 172 15.29 -28.62 -0.80
N VAL A 173 14.59 -27.98 -1.74
CA VAL A 173 13.69 -28.65 -2.67
C VAL A 173 14.46 -29.64 -3.57
N GLU A 174 15.65 -29.27 -4.04
CA GLU A 174 16.45 -30.12 -4.93
C GLU A 174 16.92 -31.40 -4.25
N LYS A 175 17.36 -31.31 -2.98
CA LYS A 175 17.75 -32.48 -2.18
C LYS A 175 16.58 -33.21 -1.57
N GLY A 176 15.37 -32.65 -1.65
CA GLY A 176 14.16 -33.30 -1.16
C GLY A 176 14.10 -33.36 0.37
N ARG A 177 14.53 -32.29 1.05
CA ARG A 177 14.62 -32.27 2.52
C ARG A 177 13.96 -31.03 3.09
N TYR A 178 13.20 -31.25 4.15
CA TYR A 178 12.66 -30.19 4.98
C TYR A 178 12.86 -30.52 6.45
N HIS A 179 13.30 -29.53 7.22
CA HIS A 179 13.40 -29.63 8.66
C HIS A 179 13.04 -28.30 9.30
N TYR A 180 12.22 -28.37 10.35
CA TYR A 180 11.98 -27.23 11.23
C TYR A 180 11.92 -27.70 12.68
N GLU A 181 12.50 -26.93 13.61
CA GLU A 181 12.40 -27.16 15.05
C GLU A 181 12.37 -25.82 15.80
N GLY A 182 11.24 -25.50 16.42
CA GLY A 182 11.08 -24.24 17.13
C GLY A 182 9.64 -23.94 17.56
N GLU A 183 9.37 -22.66 17.79
CA GLU A 183 8.07 -22.15 18.24
C GLU A 183 7.04 -22.11 17.10
N ILE A 184 5.79 -22.50 17.35
CA ILE A 184 4.67 -22.25 16.43
C ILE A 184 3.44 -21.77 17.21
N PHE A 185 2.55 -21.02 16.56
CA PHE A 185 1.32 -20.54 17.19
C PHE A 185 0.11 -21.35 16.75
N GLU A 186 -0.64 -21.92 17.69
CA GLU A 186 -1.95 -22.49 17.45
C GLU A 186 -3.02 -21.40 17.49
N ILE A 187 -3.89 -21.33 16.47
CA ILE A 187 -4.97 -20.35 16.41
C ILE A 187 -6.23 -20.98 16.99
N ARG A 188 -6.52 -20.66 18.25
CA ARG A 188 -7.59 -21.26 19.07
C ARG A 188 -8.98 -20.76 18.72
N ARG A 189 -9.10 -19.51 18.27
CA ARG A 189 -10.36 -18.86 17.92
C ARG A 189 -10.18 -18.06 16.63
N GLY A 190 -11.14 -18.16 15.72
CA GLY A 190 -10.99 -17.61 14.38
C GLY A 190 -9.99 -18.42 13.56
N ASN A 191 -9.41 -17.79 12.54
CA ASN A 191 -8.58 -18.45 11.52
C ASN A 191 -7.44 -17.55 11.01
N HIS A 192 -7.13 -16.45 11.69
CA HIS A 192 -6.14 -15.49 11.20
C HIS A 192 -5.00 -15.28 12.21
N ALA A 193 -3.82 -15.03 11.68
CA ALA A 193 -2.66 -14.57 12.40
C ALA A 193 -1.95 -13.48 11.59
N SER A 194 -1.30 -12.53 12.23
CA SER A 194 -0.52 -11.52 11.54
C SER A 194 0.93 -11.52 12.00
N PHE A 195 1.81 -11.10 11.11
CA PHE A 195 3.23 -10.94 11.40
C PHE A 195 3.46 -10.01 12.59
N SER A 196 2.74 -8.89 12.65
CA SER A 196 2.79 -7.97 13.79
C SER A 196 2.35 -8.61 15.12
N HIS A 197 1.27 -9.39 15.13
CA HIS A 197 0.75 -10.03 16.34
C HIS A 197 1.69 -11.08 16.92
N MET A 198 2.32 -11.90 16.07
CA MET A 198 3.25 -12.94 16.51
C MET A 198 4.51 -12.38 17.21
N ARG A 199 4.78 -11.08 17.07
CA ARG A 199 5.93 -10.39 17.66
C ARG A 199 5.61 -9.57 18.91
N LYS A 200 4.33 -9.42 19.28
CA LYS A 200 3.95 -8.73 20.52
C LYS A 200 4.38 -9.59 21.73
N SER A 201 4.76 -8.94 22.83
CA SER A 201 5.11 -9.62 24.08
C SER A 201 3.90 -10.30 24.71
N ASP A 202 2.75 -9.63 24.65
CA ASP A 202 1.45 -10.16 25.04
C ASP A 202 0.75 -10.69 23.79
N LEU A 203 0.62 -12.02 23.72
CA LEU A 203 -0.04 -12.67 22.59
C LEU A 203 -1.55 -12.42 22.63
N PRO A 204 -2.21 -12.25 21.47
CA PRO A 204 -3.67 -12.17 21.43
C PRO A 204 -4.34 -13.40 22.05
N ASP A 205 -5.49 -13.21 22.72
CA ASP A 205 -6.22 -14.29 23.42
C ASP A 205 -6.67 -15.47 22.53
N HIS A 206 -6.56 -15.33 21.20
CA HIS A 206 -6.89 -16.38 20.24
C HIS A 206 -5.67 -17.17 19.77
N MET A 207 -4.46 -16.84 20.24
CA MET A 207 -3.21 -17.50 19.86
C MET A 207 -2.53 -18.12 21.08
N GLU A 208 -1.98 -19.33 20.90
CA GLU A 208 -1.20 -20.01 21.92
C GLU A 208 0.13 -20.48 21.34
N LYS A 209 1.22 -20.27 22.08
CA LYS A 209 2.56 -20.67 21.68
C LYS A 209 2.84 -22.12 22.05
N LEU A 210 3.42 -22.87 21.11
CA LEU A 210 3.78 -24.30 21.24
C LEU A 210 5.19 -24.53 20.68
N GLN A 211 5.74 -25.72 20.93
CA GLN A 211 6.93 -26.19 20.21
C GLN A 211 6.52 -27.18 19.14
N ILE A 212 7.16 -27.10 17.97
CA ILE A 212 6.97 -28.03 16.86
C ILE A 212 8.32 -28.51 16.33
N LYS A 213 8.35 -29.76 15.90
CA LYS A 213 9.42 -30.34 15.13
C LYS A 213 8.85 -31.03 13.90
N ILE A 214 9.30 -30.63 12.73
CA ILE A 214 8.91 -31.21 11.45
C ILE A 214 10.16 -31.75 10.77
N ARG A 215 10.07 -32.97 10.22
CA ARG A 215 11.11 -33.59 9.39
C ARG A 215 10.42 -34.24 8.21
N LEU A 216 10.86 -33.92 6.99
CA LEU A 216 10.34 -34.49 5.76
C LEU A 216 11.52 -34.88 4.87
N GLU A 217 11.47 -36.09 4.33
CA GLU A 217 12.28 -36.54 3.20
C GLU A 217 11.34 -36.85 2.04
N PHE A 218 11.64 -36.33 0.86
CA PHE A 218 10.76 -36.44 -0.30
C PHE A 218 11.53 -36.49 -1.61
N LYS A 219 10.91 -37.08 -2.62
CA LYS A 219 11.41 -37.06 -4.00
C LYS A 219 10.74 -35.95 -4.77
N VAL A 220 11.54 -35.22 -5.53
CA VAL A 220 11.06 -34.19 -6.46
C VAL A 220 11.21 -34.65 -7.90
N LYS A 221 10.25 -34.27 -8.73
CA LYS A 221 10.38 -34.31 -10.19
C LYS A 221 10.11 -32.90 -10.74
N PRO A 222 11.11 -32.21 -11.30
CA PRO A 222 10.91 -30.89 -11.88
C PRO A 222 9.98 -30.97 -13.10
N LEU A 223 9.15 -29.95 -13.24
CA LEU A 223 8.27 -29.75 -14.39
C LEU A 223 8.75 -28.51 -15.19
N PRO A 224 8.28 -28.32 -16.44
CA PRO A 224 8.73 -27.20 -17.26
C PRO A 224 8.42 -25.85 -16.61
N THR A 225 9.43 -24.98 -16.52
CA THR A 225 9.28 -23.62 -16.01
C THR A 225 8.23 -22.85 -16.81
N GLN A 226 7.28 -22.23 -16.10
CA GLN A 226 6.25 -21.35 -16.67
C GLN A 226 6.61 -19.88 -16.39
N SER A 227 6.18 -18.95 -17.24
CA SER A 227 6.49 -17.53 -17.06
C SER A 227 5.29 -16.62 -17.29
N ILE A 228 5.05 -15.67 -16.37
CA ILE A 228 3.87 -14.79 -16.32
C ILE A 228 4.31 -13.38 -15.89
N PRO A 229 3.74 -12.27 -16.42
CA PRO A 229 2.72 -12.20 -17.48
C PRO A 229 3.33 -12.24 -18.89
N PHE A 230 4.63 -11.98 -19.01
CA PHE A 230 5.34 -11.91 -20.27
C PHE A 230 5.99 -13.26 -20.56
N SER A 231 5.16 -14.25 -20.92
CA SER A 231 5.67 -15.48 -21.50
C SER A 231 6.48 -15.16 -22.77
N LEU A 232 7.54 -15.92 -23.06
CA LEU A 232 8.30 -15.91 -24.34
C LEU A 232 7.43 -16.31 -25.56
N LYS A 233 6.11 -16.12 -25.53
CA LYS A 233 5.25 -16.28 -26.71
C LYS A 233 5.54 -15.14 -27.67
N SER A 234 6.17 -15.47 -28.79
CA SER A 234 6.53 -14.60 -29.93
C SER A 234 5.40 -13.76 -30.56
N ASN A 235 4.18 -13.78 -30.01
CA ASN A 235 2.97 -13.23 -30.62
C ASN A 235 2.29 -12.12 -29.80
N TYR A 236 2.72 -11.82 -28.57
CA TYR A 236 2.10 -10.75 -27.76
C TYR A 236 2.21 -9.38 -28.46
N GLN A 237 3.31 -9.15 -29.19
CA GLN A 237 3.58 -7.95 -29.99
C GLN A 237 2.54 -7.68 -31.08
N ARG A 238 1.74 -8.68 -31.49
CA ARG A 238 0.69 -8.52 -32.51
C ARG A 238 -0.57 -7.84 -31.97
N HIS A 239 -0.77 -7.83 -30.66
CA HIS A 239 -1.95 -7.29 -30.00
C HIS A 239 -1.72 -5.90 -29.37
N ILE A 240 -0.48 -5.39 -29.44
CA ILE A 240 -0.09 -4.10 -28.90
C ILE A 240 0.19 -3.14 -30.07
N LYS A 241 -0.23 -1.88 -29.95
CA LYS A 241 0.01 -0.87 -31.00
C LYS A 241 1.53 -0.62 -31.14
N ARG A 242 2.05 -0.68 -32.37
CA ARG A 242 3.49 -0.50 -32.70
C ARG A 242 4.19 0.70 -32.02
N PRO A 243 3.63 1.93 -32.04
CA PRO A 243 4.30 3.08 -31.42
C PRO A 243 4.54 2.89 -29.93
N PHE A 244 3.61 2.23 -29.24
CA PHE A 244 3.68 1.99 -27.80
C PHE A 244 4.70 0.88 -27.46
N LEU A 245 4.86 -0.14 -28.32
CA LEU A 245 5.94 -1.13 -28.16
C LEU A 245 7.32 -0.51 -28.36
N GLU A 246 7.45 0.43 -29.30
CA GLU A 246 8.68 1.17 -29.55
C GLU A 246 9.05 2.04 -28.34
N ASP A 247 8.09 2.75 -27.75
CA ASP A 247 8.27 3.52 -26.50
C ASP A 247 8.69 2.60 -25.32
N ILE A 248 8.00 1.47 -25.12
CA ILE A 248 8.38 0.50 -24.06
C ILE A 248 9.78 -0.08 -24.29
N HIS A 249 10.15 -0.47 -25.52
CA HIS A 249 11.47 -1.05 -25.79
C HIS A 249 12.59 -0.01 -25.69
N GLU A 250 12.32 1.25 -26.02
CA GLU A 250 13.27 2.35 -25.84
C GLU A 250 13.55 2.60 -24.35
N TRP A 251 12.55 2.40 -23.49
CA TRP A 251 12.64 2.64 -22.04
C TRP A 251 13.08 1.40 -21.26
N LEU A 252 12.72 0.20 -21.74
CA LEU A 252 12.90 -1.11 -21.09
C LEU A 252 13.42 -2.15 -22.12
N PRO A 253 14.72 -2.14 -22.47
CA PRO A 253 15.29 -3.03 -23.50
C PRO A 253 15.20 -4.53 -23.20
N HIS A 254 14.80 -4.91 -21.98
CA HIS A 254 14.72 -6.30 -21.49
C HIS A 254 13.30 -6.70 -21.05
N PHE A 255 12.27 -6.00 -21.55
CA PHE A 255 10.87 -6.25 -21.22
C PHE A 255 10.44 -7.72 -21.37
N ASP A 256 10.97 -8.44 -22.36
CA ASP A 256 10.70 -9.87 -22.63
C ASP A 256 11.15 -10.84 -21.53
N THR A 257 11.93 -10.37 -20.56
CA THR A 257 12.43 -11.19 -19.45
C THR A 257 11.74 -10.89 -18.13
N LEU A 258 10.84 -9.90 -18.09
CA LEU A 258 10.11 -9.54 -16.88
C LEU A 258 9.01 -10.57 -16.56
N GLY A 259 8.80 -10.81 -15.27
CA GLY A 259 7.75 -11.68 -14.76
C GLY A 259 8.22 -12.63 -13.67
N ILE A 260 7.29 -13.52 -13.31
CA ILE A 260 7.53 -14.65 -12.42
C ILE A 260 7.94 -15.83 -13.29
N HIS A 261 9.07 -16.47 -12.97
CA HIS A 261 9.51 -17.72 -13.57
C HIS A 261 9.32 -18.85 -12.56
N LEU A 262 8.23 -19.59 -12.73
CA LEU A 262 7.76 -20.62 -11.81
C LEU A 262 8.27 -21.98 -12.26
N THR A 263 9.05 -22.66 -11.44
CA THR A 263 9.43 -24.06 -11.69
C THR A 263 8.76 -24.97 -10.66
N PRO A 264 7.57 -25.50 -10.98
CA PRO A 264 6.89 -26.40 -10.07
C PRO A 264 7.53 -27.79 -10.08
N HIS A 265 7.53 -28.43 -8.93
CA HIS A 265 8.05 -29.78 -8.73
C HIS A 265 6.95 -30.67 -8.19
N TRP A 266 6.80 -31.83 -8.81
CA TRP A 266 5.97 -32.88 -8.25
C TRP A 266 6.69 -33.50 -7.07
N VAL A 267 6.08 -33.45 -5.88
CA VAL A 267 6.65 -33.99 -4.64
C VAL A 267 5.99 -35.32 -4.29
N THR A 268 6.79 -36.30 -3.88
CA THR A 268 6.31 -37.57 -3.32
C THR A 268 7.05 -37.83 -2.01
N ILE A 269 6.33 -37.92 -0.90
CA ILE A 269 6.91 -38.14 0.42
C ILE A 269 7.55 -39.53 0.51
N GLU A 270 8.76 -39.60 1.08
CA GLU A 270 9.45 -40.83 1.43
C GLU A 270 9.39 -41.10 2.94
N ASP A 271 9.59 -40.07 3.75
CA ASP A 271 9.48 -40.14 5.20
C ASP A 271 9.03 -38.80 5.74
N GLY A 272 8.27 -38.80 6.84
CA GLY A 272 7.76 -37.57 7.38
C GLY A 272 7.22 -37.71 8.79
N GLN A 273 7.65 -36.82 9.69
CA GLN A 273 7.20 -36.79 11.07
C GLN A 273 6.94 -35.35 11.52
N ILE A 274 5.83 -35.16 12.23
CA ILE A 274 5.49 -33.91 12.91
C ILE A 274 5.33 -34.22 14.40
N VAL A 275 6.04 -33.48 15.24
CA VAL A 275 5.94 -33.59 16.70
C VAL A 275 5.52 -32.24 17.26
N LEU A 276 4.36 -32.19 17.92
CA LEU A 276 3.85 -31.03 18.62
C LEU A 276 4.04 -31.22 20.12
N SER A 277 4.55 -30.21 20.81
CA SER A 277 4.72 -30.24 22.28
C SER A 277 4.10 -29.02 22.95
N ARG A 278 3.27 -29.28 23.97
CA ARG A 278 2.67 -28.28 24.86
C ARG A 278 3.09 -28.59 26.30
N GLY A 279 4.07 -27.84 26.81
CA GLY A 279 4.61 -28.12 28.15
C GLY A 279 5.18 -29.54 28.22
N SER A 280 4.56 -30.42 29.02
CA SER A 280 4.93 -31.84 29.12
C SER A 280 4.19 -32.78 28.17
N GLU A 281 3.16 -32.30 27.48
CA GLU A 281 2.38 -33.11 26.54
C GLU A 281 3.03 -33.09 25.16
N THR A 282 3.20 -34.27 24.55
CA THR A 282 3.78 -34.42 23.21
C THR A 282 2.88 -35.30 22.35
N SER A 283 2.57 -34.82 21.14
CA SER A 283 1.81 -35.53 20.12
C SER A 283 2.68 -35.74 18.89
N THR A 284 2.86 -36.99 18.48
CA THR A 284 3.64 -37.37 17.30
C THR A 284 2.71 -37.85 16.19
N PHE A 285 2.94 -37.35 14.98
CA PHE A 285 2.21 -37.67 13.77
C PHE A 285 3.18 -38.18 12.71
N GLU A 286 2.92 -39.35 12.15
CA GLU A 286 3.67 -39.90 11.03
C GLU A 286 2.93 -39.61 9.73
N ILE A 287 3.62 -39.07 8.72
CA ILE A 287 3.03 -38.78 7.41
C ILE A 287 2.93 -40.09 6.63
N LEU A 288 1.72 -40.42 6.18
CA LEU A 288 1.50 -41.59 5.36
C LEU A 288 1.93 -41.28 3.92
N GLN A 289 2.79 -42.12 3.34
CA GLN A 289 3.16 -41.99 1.93
C GLN A 289 1.94 -42.15 1.01
N GLU A 290 1.08 -43.13 1.32
CA GLU A 290 -0.14 -43.37 0.56
C GLU A 290 -1.20 -42.32 0.88
N GLY A 291 -1.72 -41.66 -0.16
CA GLY A 291 -2.71 -40.59 -0.01
C GLY A 291 -2.11 -39.24 0.41
N THR A 292 -0.79 -39.06 0.31
CA THR A 292 -0.13 -37.75 0.46
C THR A 292 0.55 -37.35 -0.85
N LEU A 293 0.27 -36.13 -1.28
CA LEU A 293 0.82 -35.53 -2.49
C LEU A 293 1.34 -34.13 -2.16
N GLY A 294 2.35 -33.69 -2.89
CA GLY A 294 2.91 -32.36 -2.71
C GLY A 294 3.31 -31.66 -4.00
N GLU A 295 3.54 -30.38 -3.83
CA GLU A 295 4.09 -29.44 -4.78
C GLU A 295 5.28 -28.74 -4.11
N ALA A 296 6.34 -28.46 -4.87
CA ALA A 296 7.39 -27.56 -4.41
C ALA A 296 7.85 -26.64 -5.54
N GLU A 297 8.04 -25.37 -5.22
CA GLU A 297 8.45 -24.35 -6.18
C GLU A 297 9.87 -23.90 -5.91
N ILE A 298 10.66 -23.83 -6.98
CA ILE A 298 11.89 -23.03 -7.02
C ILE A 298 11.66 -21.98 -8.09
N SER A 299 11.52 -20.74 -7.66
CA SER A 299 10.97 -19.70 -8.51
C SER A 299 11.75 -18.41 -8.36
N SER A 300 11.84 -17.67 -9.46
CA SER A 300 12.47 -16.35 -9.48
C SER A 300 11.47 -15.30 -9.93
N PHE A 301 11.54 -14.14 -9.31
CA PHE A 301 10.85 -12.93 -9.70
C PHE A 301 11.88 -11.99 -10.31
N MET A 302 11.65 -11.57 -11.55
CA MET A 302 12.32 -10.42 -12.12
C MET A 302 11.28 -9.41 -12.55
N ASN A 303 11.06 -8.38 -11.75
CA ASN A 303 9.92 -7.51 -11.96
C ASN A 303 10.29 -6.03 -11.78
N ILE A 304 9.39 -5.17 -12.23
CA ILE A 304 9.46 -3.74 -12.01
C ILE A 304 8.88 -3.45 -10.63
N ARG A 305 9.54 -2.62 -9.81
CA ARG A 305 9.01 -2.12 -8.52
C ARG A 305 7.74 -1.28 -8.76
N TRP A 306 7.73 -0.55 -9.89
CA TRP A 306 6.65 0.39 -10.29
C TRP A 306 6.39 0.28 -11.82
N PRO A 307 5.25 -0.28 -12.29
CA PRO A 307 4.11 -0.76 -11.51
C PRO A 307 4.43 -1.96 -10.62
N THR A 308 3.93 -1.90 -9.40
CA THR A 308 3.84 -3.07 -8.54
C THR A 308 2.81 -4.03 -9.14
N LEU A 309 3.13 -5.32 -9.18
CA LEU A 309 2.21 -6.33 -9.70
C LEU A 309 1.44 -6.98 -8.56
N TYR A 310 0.13 -7.03 -8.74
CA TYR A 310 -0.79 -7.86 -7.99
C TYR A 310 -0.73 -9.29 -8.53
N TYR A 311 -0.71 -10.26 -7.64
CA TYR A 311 -0.81 -11.67 -8.00
C TYR A 311 -1.77 -12.36 -7.03
N ASN A 312 -2.65 -13.19 -7.58
CA ASN A 312 -3.44 -14.15 -6.85
C ASN A 312 -3.08 -15.54 -7.38
N TYR A 313 -2.54 -16.36 -6.50
CA TYR A 313 -2.01 -17.68 -6.79
C TYR A 313 -2.75 -18.72 -5.97
N PHE A 314 -3.09 -19.85 -6.59
CA PHE A 314 -3.55 -21.05 -5.89
C PHE A 314 -2.70 -22.25 -6.27
N CYS A 315 -2.35 -23.06 -5.26
CA CYS A 315 -1.87 -24.43 -5.42
C CYS A 315 -2.88 -25.38 -4.77
N ALA A 316 -3.76 -25.95 -5.58
CA ALA A 316 -4.75 -26.93 -5.15
C ALA A 316 -4.21 -28.35 -5.37
N ILE A 317 -4.23 -29.17 -4.32
CA ILE A 317 -3.68 -30.54 -4.35
C ILE A 317 -4.79 -31.53 -4.01
N ASP A 318 -5.00 -32.50 -4.90
CA ASP A 318 -5.91 -33.63 -4.71
C ASP A 318 -5.11 -34.96 -4.72
N PRO A 319 -4.75 -35.47 -3.53
CA PRO A 319 -4.03 -36.73 -3.41
C PRO A 319 -4.84 -37.95 -3.86
N SER A 320 -6.18 -37.88 -3.90
CA SER A 320 -7.01 -39.03 -4.25
C SER A 320 -7.02 -39.33 -5.75
N GLU A 321 -6.84 -38.30 -6.56
CA GLU A 321 -6.84 -38.37 -8.03
C GLU A 321 -5.44 -38.20 -8.65
N ASP A 322 -4.40 -38.01 -7.81
CA ASP A 322 -3.05 -37.60 -8.25
C ASP A 322 -3.11 -36.34 -9.14
N ILE A 323 -3.82 -35.31 -8.68
CA ILE A 323 -4.01 -34.05 -9.39
C ILE A 323 -3.45 -32.89 -8.57
N LEU A 324 -2.80 -31.98 -9.27
CA LEU A 324 -2.33 -30.71 -8.76
C LEU A 324 -2.72 -29.62 -9.75
N ARG A 325 -3.29 -28.52 -9.26
CA ARG A 325 -3.70 -27.37 -10.09
C ARG A 325 -3.05 -26.10 -9.57
N LEU A 326 -2.32 -25.44 -10.46
CA LEU A 326 -1.82 -24.09 -10.25
C LEU A 326 -2.72 -23.12 -11.01
N HIS A 327 -3.27 -22.15 -10.30
CA HIS A 327 -4.09 -21.08 -10.86
C HIS A 327 -3.49 -19.75 -10.48
N ILE A 328 -3.11 -18.95 -11.48
CA ILE A 328 -2.48 -17.66 -11.26
C ILE A 328 -3.21 -16.62 -12.08
N ARG A 329 -3.54 -15.52 -11.41
CA ARG A 329 -4.04 -14.29 -12.01
C ARG A 329 -3.15 -13.16 -11.54
N SER A 330 -2.82 -12.25 -12.44
CA SER A 330 -2.00 -11.10 -12.12
C SER A 330 -2.58 -9.84 -12.74
N ASP A 331 -2.43 -8.73 -12.04
CA ASP A 331 -2.86 -7.39 -12.43
C ASP A 331 -1.81 -6.37 -11.94
N THR A 332 -2.00 -5.08 -12.20
CA THR A 332 -1.17 -4.02 -11.62
C THR A 332 -1.75 -3.56 -10.28
N LEU A 333 -0.98 -3.73 -9.21
CA LEU A 333 -1.21 -3.04 -7.95
C LEU A 333 -0.71 -1.60 -8.13
N ARG A 334 -1.62 -0.65 -8.37
CA ARG A 334 -1.24 0.76 -8.51
C ARG A 334 -0.86 1.38 -7.16
N ALA A 335 0.35 1.10 -6.72
CA ALA A 335 0.85 1.40 -5.38
C ALA A 335 1.47 2.81 -5.26
N ASP A 336 1.95 3.42 -6.36
CA ASP A 336 2.47 4.79 -6.33
C ASP A 336 1.97 5.64 -7.49
N ARG A 337 0.79 6.24 -7.32
CA ARG A 337 0.23 7.16 -8.34
C ARG A 337 0.80 8.59 -8.26
N GLN A 338 1.88 8.82 -7.50
CA GLN A 338 2.50 10.15 -7.39
C GLN A 338 3.29 10.49 -8.66
N ASP A 339 3.99 9.52 -9.27
CA ASP A 339 4.68 9.77 -10.53
C ASP A 339 3.70 9.59 -11.70
N PHE A 340 3.33 10.71 -12.33
CA PHE A 340 2.39 10.73 -13.46
C PHE A 340 2.84 9.89 -14.66
N ILE A 341 4.15 9.80 -14.90
CA ILE A 341 4.69 8.98 -15.99
C ILE A 341 4.58 7.52 -15.59
N ALA A 342 4.96 7.18 -14.35
CA ALA A 342 4.79 5.83 -13.82
C ALA A 342 3.32 5.41 -13.87
N ASP A 343 2.39 6.15 -13.28
CA ASP A 343 0.95 5.84 -13.22
C ASP A 343 0.33 5.62 -14.62
N LYS A 344 0.70 6.43 -15.62
CA LYS A 344 0.27 6.19 -17.01
C LYS A 344 0.83 4.89 -17.57
N ILE A 345 2.09 4.58 -17.28
CA ILE A 345 2.70 3.30 -17.66
C ILE A 345 1.98 2.17 -16.94
N GLU A 346 1.69 2.28 -15.64
CA GLU A 346 0.93 1.28 -14.87
C GLU A 346 -0.46 1.04 -15.45
N ALA A 347 -1.18 2.10 -15.83
CA ALA A 347 -2.51 2.01 -16.41
C ALA A 347 -2.52 1.39 -17.82
N GLN A 348 -1.49 1.62 -18.64
CA GLN A 348 -1.37 0.98 -19.95
C GLN A 348 -0.84 -0.45 -19.83
N LEU A 349 0.10 -0.72 -18.92
CA LEU A 349 0.58 -2.06 -18.62
C LEU A 349 -0.53 -2.92 -18.04
N GLY A 350 -1.40 -2.40 -17.16
CA GLY A 350 -2.58 -3.10 -16.66
C GLY A 350 -3.46 -3.64 -17.80
N LYS A 351 -3.74 -2.82 -18.83
CA LYS A 351 -4.51 -3.25 -20.01
C LYS A 351 -3.86 -4.39 -20.81
N ILE A 352 -2.53 -4.50 -20.75
CA ILE A 352 -1.77 -5.55 -21.43
C ILE A 352 -1.72 -6.80 -20.55
N ILE A 353 -1.45 -6.60 -19.25
CA ILE A 353 -1.39 -7.63 -18.22
C ILE A 353 -2.74 -8.34 -18.15
N ASP A 354 -3.88 -7.63 -18.10
CA ASP A 354 -5.23 -8.22 -18.15
C ASP A 354 -5.46 -9.24 -19.29
N HIS A 355 -4.72 -9.09 -20.40
CA HIS A 355 -4.83 -9.99 -21.55
C HIS A 355 -3.88 -11.19 -21.49
N PHE A 356 -2.72 -11.07 -20.84
CA PHE A 356 -1.62 -12.06 -20.88
C PHE A 356 -1.20 -12.62 -19.50
N ALA A 357 -1.72 -12.08 -18.40
CA ALA A 357 -1.27 -12.31 -17.03
C ALA A 357 -2.05 -13.39 -16.29
N TRP A 358 -2.27 -14.51 -16.96
CA TRP A 358 -2.91 -15.67 -16.36
C TRP A 358 -2.11 -16.93 -16.69
N LEU A 359 -2.06 -17.86 -15.73
CA LEU A 359 -1.57 -19.21 -15.94
C LEU A 359 -2.51 -20.18 -15.23
N ASP A 360 -3.01 -21.13 -16.00
CA ASP A 360 -3.74 -22.27 -15.48
C ASP A 360 -2.98 -23.53 -15.89
N TYR A 361 -2.51 -24.26 -14.89
CA TYR A 361 -1.64 -25.41 -15.09
C TYR A 361 -2.18 -26.59 -14.29
N GLU A 362 -2.60 -27.64 -14.99
CA GLU A 362 -3.01 -28.90 -14.36
C GLU A 362 -1.90 -29.93 -14.53
N ILE A 363 -1.55 -30.58 -13.44
CA ILE A 363 -0.58 -31.66 -13.40
C ILE A 363 -1.32 -32.90 -12.91
N LYS A 364 -1.53 -33.85 -13.82
CA LYS A 364 -2.16 -35.13 -13.53
C LYS A 364 -1.17 -36.25 -13.73
N ARG A 365 -0.98 -37.09 -12.71
CA ARG A 365 -0.05 -38.25 -12.77
C ARG A 365 1.35 -37.86 -13.30
N LYS A 366 1.95 -36.80 -12.75
CA LYS A 366 3.29 -36.30 -13.11
C LYS A 366 3.44 -35.80 -14.56
N LYS A 367 2.34 -35.55 -15.26
CA LYS A 367 2.30 -34.94 -16.58
C LYS A 367 1.58 -33.60 -16.48
N ALA A 368 2.22 -32.58 -17.02
CA ALA A 368 1.77 -31.22 -16.87
C ALA A 368 1.14 -30.71 -18.18
N GLN A 369 0.05 -29.98 -18.06
CA GLN A 369 -0.72 -29.43 -19.16
C GLN A 369 -1.19 -28.01 -18.81
N SER A 370 -0.94 -27.07 -19.72
CA SER A 370 -1.56 -25.74 -19.65
C SER A 370 -3.03 -25.83 -20.06
N LEU A 371 -3.90 -25.18 -19.29
CA LEU A 371 -5.33 -25.06 -19.59
C LEU A 371 -5.60 -23.79 -20.40
N SER A 372 -6.74 -23.74 -21.09
CA SER A 372 -7.22 -22.51 -21.74
C SER A 372 -7.72 -21.50 -20.68
N ARG A 373 -7.88 -20.23 -21.09
CA ARG A 373 -8.46 -19.21 -20.21
C ARG A 373 -9.89 -19.56 -19.83
N GLU A 374 -10.69 -20.09 -20.76
CA GLU A 374 -12.07 -20.48 -20.47
C GLU A 374 -12.16 -21.63 -19.46
N GLU A 375 -11.20 -22.55 -19.48
CA GLU A 375 -11.09 -23.64 -18.49
C GLU A 375 -10.61 -23.09 -17.12
N GLY A 376 -9.63 -22.18 -17.13
CA GLY A 376 -9.12 -21.52 -15.94
C GLY A 376 -10.13 -20.61 -15.24
N ASP A 377 -10.97 -19.90 -15.99
CA ASP A 377 -12.03 -19.05 -15.44
C ASP A 377 -13.16 -19.86 -14.77
N GLN A 378 -13.16 -21.19 -14.93
CA GLN A 378 -14.01 -22.11 -14.19
C GLN A 378 -13.36 -22.62 -12.89
N PHE A 379 -12.22 -22.04 -12.48
CA PHE A 379 -11.58 -22.39 -11.21
C PHE A 379 -12.55 -22.18 -10.04
N PRO A 380 -12.67 -23.16 -9.12
CA PRO A 380 -13.66 -23.11 -8.06
C PRO A 380 -13.42 -21.93 -7.10
N PRO A 381 -14.47 -21.24 -6.64
CA PRO A 381 -14.32 -20.15 -5.69
C PRO A 381 -13.95 -20.68 -4.30
N VAL A 382 -13.33 -19.81 -3.49
CA VAL A 382 -13.07 -20.07 -2.07
C VAL A 382 -14.40 -20.22 -1.32
N LYS A 383 -14.58 -21.37 -0.69
CA LYS A 383 -15.72 -21.71 0.18
C LYS A 383 -15.50 -21.20 1.60
N ARG A 384 -14.30 -21.44 2.13
CA ARG A 384 -13.92 -21.19 3.53
C ARG A 384 -12.41 -21.02 3.64
N VAL A 385 -11.98 -20.09 4.48
CA VAL A 385 -10.57 -19.93 4.87
C VAL A 385 -10.34 -20.71 6.16
N LEU A 386 -9.43 -21.69 6.15
CA LEU A 386 -9.06 -22.48 7.33
C LEU A 386 -7.97 -21.81 8.16
N LEU A 387 -7.06 -21.11 7.47
CA LEU A 387 -5.97 -20.35 8.07
C LEU A 387 -5.59 -19.20 7.13
N GLU A 388 -5.37 -18.01 7.68
CA GLU A 388 -4.84 -16.82 6.99
C GLU A 388 -3.66 -16.25 7.78
N ILE A 389 -2.51 -16.14 7.14
CA ILE A 389 -1.33 -15.47 7.66
C ILE A 389 -1.19 -14.14 6.92
N ASN A 390 -1.31 -13.04 7.67
CA ASN A 390 -1.19 -11.68 7.19
C ASN A 390 0.24 -11.15 7.39
N ASN A 391 1.04 -11.11 6.32
CA ASN A 391 2.35 -10.46 6.33
C ASN A 391 2.17 -8.94 6.17
N ASP A 392 1.85 -8.28 7.29
CA ASP A 392 1.49 -6.87 7.40
C ASP A 392 2.67 -5.91 7.63
N HIS A 393 3.89 -6.44 7.57
CA HIS A 393 5.13 -5.67 7.74
C HIS A 393 5.58 -4.96 6.46
N TYR A 394 4.99 -5.31 5.32
CA TYR A 394 5.25 -4.67 4.05
C TYR A 394 4.60 -3.28 4.00
N PRO A 395 5.30 -2.25 3.50
CA PRO A 395 4.73 -0.91 3.33
C PRO A 395 3.72 -0.86 2.16
N THR A 396 3.87 -1.72 1.16
CA THR A 396 3.12 -1.66 -0.10
C THR A 396 1.68 -2.20 0.03
N ALA A 397 1.52 -3.36 0.65
CA ALA A 397 0.23 -4.02 0.88
C ALA A 397 0.42 -5.15 1.91
N VAL A 398 -0.65 -5.81 2.34
CA VAL A 398 -0.56 -7.02 3.18
C VAL A 398 -0.47 -8.24 2.27
N PHE A 399 0.65 -8.99 2.34
CA PHE A 399 0.79 -10.25 1.62
C PHE A 399 0.18 -11.39 2.45
N GLN A 400 -0.87 -12.02 1.92
CA GLN A 400 -1.64 -13.03 2.62
C GLN A 400 -1.29 -14.44 2.13
N ARG A 401 -0.99 -15.33 3.06
CA ARG A 401 -0.80 -16.77 2.81
C ARG A 401 -1.93 -17.54 3.48
N ARG A 402 -2.78 -18.22 2.70
CA ARG A 402 -4.03 -18.81 3.19
C ARG A 402 -4.11 -20.30 2.88
N ILE A 403 -4.63 -21.07 3.82
CA ILE A 403 -5.14 -22.42 3.55
C ILE A 403 -6.64 -22.31 3.36
N VAL A 404 -7.12 -22.64 2.17
CA VAL A 404 -8.52 -22.46 1.78
C VAL A 404 -9.16 -23.76 1.32
N GLU A 405 -10.46 -23.85 1.55
CA GLU A 405 -11.33 -24.85 0.95
C GLU A 405 -11.94 -24.29 -0.34
N LEU A 406 -11.74 -25.00 -1.44
CA LEU A 406 -12.35 -24.70 -2.73
C LEU A 406 -13.65 -25.49 -2.88
N LYS A 407 -14.68 -24.86 -3.47
CA LYS A 407 -15.97 -25.50 -3.76
C LYS A 407 -16.00 -26.04 -5.19
N GLU A 408 -15.80 -27.34 -5.36
CA GLU A 408 -15.87 -27.98 -6.67
C GLU A 408 -17.32 -28.15 -7.16
N THR A 409 -17.46 -28.31 -8.47
CA THR A 409 -18.77 -28.45 -9.15
C THR A 409 -19.48 -29.77 -8.83
N ASP A 410 -18.73 -30.79 -8.44
CA ASP A 410 -19.23 -32.11 -8.00
C ASP A 410 -19.59 -32.16 -6.49
N GLY A 411 -19.39 -31.06 -5.77
CA GLY A 411 -19.63 -30.95 -4.33
C GLY A 411 -18.47 -31.42 -3.45
N GLN A 412 -17.35 -31.89 -4.03
CA GLN A 412 -16.14 -32.19 -3.28
C GLN A 412 -15.48 -30.90 -2.76
N VAL A 413 -14.75 -31.03 -1.66
CA VAL A 413 -13.97 -29.95 -1.06
C VAL A 413 -12.50 -30.27 -1.23
N ARG A 414 -11.76 -29.34 -1.83
CA ARG A 414 -10.31 -29.45 -1.99
C ARG A 414 -9.60 -28.37 -1.20
N LEU A 415 -8.44 -28.71 -0.67
CA LEU A 415 -7.59 -27.76 0.03
C LEU A 415 -6.57 -27.16 -0.94
N ALA A 416 -6.32 -25.87 -0.78
CA ALA A 416 -5.32 -25.15 -1.54
C ALA A 416 -4.54 -24.17 -0.66
N LEU A 417 -3.27 -23.97 -1.02
CA LEU A 417 -2.56 -22.75 -0.67
C LEU A 417 -3.09 -21.65 -1.57
N GLU A 418 -3.45 -20.51 -1.00
CA GLU A 418 -3.71 -19.28 -1.73
C GLU A 418 -2.72 -18.21 -1.28
N GLU A 419 -2.08 -17.56 -2.24
CA GLU A 419 -1.36 -16.31 -2.03
C GLU A 419 -2.23 -15.17 -2.56
N ASN A 420 -2.57 -14.24 -1.67
CA ASN A 420 -3.44 -13.12 -1.95
C ASN A 420 -2.82 -11.82 -1.44
N MET A 421 -3.33 -10.68 -1.90
CA MET A 421 -2.84 -9.37 -1.49
C MET A 421 -3.99 -8.48 -1.06
N ASP A 422 -3.88 -7.87 0.11
CA ASP A 422 -4.83 -6.87 0.58
C ASP A 422 -4.18 -5.48 0.52
N PRO A 423 -4.67 -4.55 -0.31
CA PRO A 423 -4.10 -3.20 -0.41
C PRO A 423 -4.32 -2.38 0.87
N LEU A 424 -5.15 -2.85 1.80
CA LEU A 424 -5.46 -2.13 3.04
C LEU A 424 -4.73 -2.76 4.22
N ASN A 425 -3.68 -2.11 4.70
CA ASN A 425 -3.02 -2.52 5.94
C ASN A 425 -3.86 -2.14 7.17
N LEU A 426 -4.56 -3.11 7.74
CA LEU A 426 -5.46 -2.93 8.88
C LEU A 426 -4.80 -3.10 10.25
N ALA A 427 -3.54 -3.56 10.31
CA ALA A 427 -2.86 -3.86 11.57
C ALA A 427 -2.57 -2.61 12.40
N SER A 428 -2.39 -2.75 13.71
CA SER A 428 -2.00 -1.63 14.59
C SER A 428 -0.53 -1.23 14.39
N ILE A 429 -0.22 0.06 14.55
CA ILE A 429 1.16 0.57 14.67
C ILE A 429 1.24 1.39 15.95
N ASP A 430 2.15 1.05 16.86
CA ASP A 430 2.34 1.75 18.15
C ASP A 430 1.03 1.98 18.94
N SER A 431 0.11 1.02 18.89
CA SER A 431 -1.20 1.07 19.52
C SER A 431 -1.71 -0.34 19.85
N ASP A 432 -2.50 -0.41 20.92
CA ASP A 432 -3.22 -1.62 21.34
C ASP A 432 -4.75 -1.46 21.27
N HIS A 433 -5.25 -0.33 20.73
CA HIS A 433 -6.67 -0.08 20.58
C HIS A 433 -7.20 -0.54 19.21
N LYS A 434 -8.49 -0.87 19.17
CA LYS A 434 -9.20 -1.21 17.93
C LYS A 434 -10.16 -0.09 17.57
N ALA A 435 -10.28 0.22 16.29
CA ALA A 435 -11.21 1.22 15.76
C ALA A 435 -12.11 0.61 14.68
N VAL A 436 -13.34 1.12 14.57
CA VAL A 436 -14.30 0.69 13.56
C VAL A 436 -14.37 1.75 12.47
N VAL A 437 -14.14 1.35 11.22
CA VAL A 437 -14.28 2.23 10.06
C VAL A 437 -15.20 1.57 9.04
N ALA A 438 -16.23 2.27 8.61
CA ALA A 438 -17.09 1.84 7.52
C ALA A 438 -16.84 2.69 6.27
N ALA A 439 -16.70 2.04 5.11
CA ALA A 439 -16.73 2.68 3.80
C ALA A 439 -17.94 2.14 3.03
N VAL A 440 -18.87 3.00 2.63
CA VAL A 440 -20.10 2.60 1.96
C VAL A 440 -20.17 3.27 0.59
N LYS A 441 -20.31 2.44 -0.44
CA LYS A 441 -20.54 2.88 -1.82
C LYS A 441 -22.02 2.78 -2.17
N ASP A 442 -22.69 3.92 -2.35
CA ASP A 442 -24.10 3.99 -2.78
C ASP A 442 -24.32 5.27 -3.62
N PRO A 443 -24.97 5.17 -4.80
CA PRO A 443 -25.31 6.34 -5.62
C PRO A 443 -26.12 7.41 -4.88
N ASN A 444 -26.87 7.02 -3.83
CA ASN A 444 -27.56 7.95 -2.95
C ASN A 444 -26.69 8.28 -1.73
N LYS A 445 -26.10 9.49 -1.74
CA LYS A 445 -25.22 9.99 -0.66
C LYS A 445 -25.84 9.99 0.74
N HIS A 446 -27.15 10.25 0.88
CA HIS A 446 -27.83 10.23 2.19
C HIS A 446 -27.95 8.80 2.72
N LYS A 447 -28.28 7.85 1.84
CA LYS A 447 -28.33 6.43 2.19
C LYS A 447 -26.93 5.89 2.53
N ALA A 448 -25.90 6.28 1.79
CA ALA A 448 -24.51 5.94 2.10
C ALA A 448 -24.13 6.43 3.51
N LEU A 449 -24.44 7.69 3.83
CA LEU A 449 -24.18 8.27 5.15
C LEU A 449 -24.96 7.56 6.27
N GLU A 450 -26.24 7.24 6.06
CA GLU A 450 -27.05 6.49 7.03
C GLU A 450 -26.49 5.09 7.30
N GLN A 451 -26.03 4.39 6.27
CA GLN A 451 -25.39 3.08 6.42
C GLN A 451 -24.06 3.19 7.17
N VAL A 452 -23.24 4.21 6.91
CA VAL A 452 -22.01 4.45 7.69
C VAL A 452 -22.35 4.70 9.16
N ILE A 453 -23.35 5.53 9.45
CA ILE A 453 -23.83 5.82 10.81
C ILE A 453 -24.25 4.53 11.54
N GLU A 454 -24.99 3.65 10.86
CA GLU A 454 -25.46 2.37 11.40
C GLU A 454 -24.30 1.40 11.64
N MET A 455 -23.48 1.14 10.61
CA MET A 455 -22.40 0.15 10.64
C MET A 455 -21.32 0.47 11.67
N THR A 456 -21.04 1.77 11.89
CA THR A 456 -20.03 2.21 12.86
C THR A 456 -20.56 2.30 14.30
N GLY A 457 -21.87 2.17 14.51
CA GLY A 457 -22.50 2.44 15.81
C GLY A 457 -22.31 3.89 16.27
N PHE A 458 -22.26 4.86 15.33
CA PHE A 458 -21.97 6.28 15.60
C PHE A 458 -22.75 6.84 16.80
N PHE A 459 -24.05 6.57 16.86
CA PHE A 459 -24.91 7.06 17.93
C PHE A 459 -24.68 6.39 19.28
N ASP A 460 -24.26 5.12 19.30
CA ASP A 460 -23.96 4.42 20.55
C ASP A 460 -22.68 4.98 21.18
N LYS A 461 -21.69 5.31 20.34
CA LYS A 461 -20.46 5.99 20.76
C LYS A 461 -20.74 7.40 21.29
N MET A 462 -21.56 8.17 20.58
CA MET A 462 -21.99 9.50 21.05
C MET A 462 -22.74 9.41 22.39
N GLU A 463 -23.64 8.44 22.55
CA GLU A 463 -24.38 8.24 23.80
C GLU A 463 -23.47 7.77 24.94
N ALA A 464 -22.42 6.99 24.67
CA ALA A 464 -21.40 6.63 25.65
C ALA A 464 -20.67 7.87 26.20
N VAL A 465 -20.15 8.73 25.30
CA VAL A 465 -19.51 9.99 25.68
C VAL A 465 -20.48 10.90 26.45
N ARG A 466 -21.74 11.01 26.00
CA ARG A 466 -22.77 11.78 26.72
C ARG A 466 -22.95 11.30 28.16
N ARG A 467 -23.01 9.98 28.39
CA ARG A 467 -23.17 9.41 29.73
C ARG A 467 -21.99 9.77 30.63
N GLU A 468 -20.77 9.78 30.11
CA GLU A 468 -19.57 10.19 30.86
C GLU A 468 -19.62 11.65 31.30
N THR A 469 -20.17 12.54 30.47
CA THR A 469 -20.35 13.96 30.85
C THR A 469 -21.44 14.22 31.89
N GLY A 470 -22.37 13.27 32.07
CA GLY A 470 -23.57 13.43 32.91
C GLY A 470 -24.62 14.43 32.39
N LYS A 471 -24.37 15.11 31.25
CA LYS A 471 -25.31 16.08 30.65
C LYS A 471 -26.49 15.37 30.00
N ASN A 472 -27.68 15.96 30.06
CA ASN A 472 -28.80 15.49 29.24
C ASN A 472 -28.55 15.77 27.75
N LYS A 473 -29.34 15.16 26.85
CA LYS A 473 -29.14 15.31 25.39
C LYS A 473 -29.30 16.74 24.89
N GLU A 474 -30.18 17.53 25.52
CA GLU A 474 -30.42 18.90 25.10
C GLU A 474 -29.23 19.81 25.43
N ALA A 475 -28.53 19.56 26.55
CA ALA A 475 -27.37 20.34 26.99
C ALA A 475 -26.01 19.79 26.49
N PHE A 476 -26.00 18.63 25.82
CA PHE A 476 -24.80 18.00 25.29
C PHE A 476 -24.40 18.67 23.97
N SER A 477 -23.23 19.32 23.98
CA SER A 477 -22.76 20.18 22.90
C SER A 477 -21.99 19.39 21.83
N ILE A 478 -22.47 19.47 20.59
CA ILE A 478 -21.91 18.76 19.44
C ILE A 478 -21.43 19.78 18.41
N ILE A 479 -20.17 19.67 18.00
CA ILE A 479 -19.59 20.49 16.93
C ILE A 479 -19.18 19.63 15.74
N ILE A 480 -19.70 19.98 14.57
CA ILE A 480 -19.35 19.41 13.27
C ILE A 480 -18.45 20.38 12.54
N LYS A 481 -17.26 19.93 12.15
CA LYS A 481 -16.27 20.67 11.37
C LYS A 481 -16.28 20.16 9.92
N PRO A 482 -17.08 20.74 9.01
CA PRO A 482 -16.94 20.47 7.59
C PRO A 482 -15.69 21.15 7.01
N ASN A 483 -15.42 20.89 5.72
CA ASN A 483 -14.38 21.58 4.94
C ASN A 483 -15.05 22.51 3.93
N PHE A 484 -15.13 23.82 4.18
CA PHE A 484 -15.71 24.74 3.18
C PHE A 484 -15.02 26.09 3.05
N MET A 485 -14.11 26.45 3.97
CA MET A 485 -13.44 27.76 3.92
C MET A 485 -12.34 27.88 2.86
N PHE A 486 -12.12 26.80 2.10
CA PHE A 486 -11.30 26.77 0.89
C PHE A 486 -12.15 26.61 -0.39
N MET A 487 -13.46 26.84 -0.35
CA MET A 487 -14.29 26.77 -1.56
C MET A 487 -13.93 27.88 -2.56
N TYR A 488 -13.88 27.51 -3.84
CA TYR A 488 -13.51 28.36 -4.96
C TYR A 488 -14.70 28.80 -5.81
N SER A 489 -15.63 27.90 -6.13
CA SER A 489 -16.83 28.21 -6.93
C SER A 489 -17.95 27.22 -6.68
N LEU A 490 -19.19 27.66 -6.79
CA LEU A 490 -20.36 26.77 -6.75
C LEU A 490 -20.48 25.88 -7.99
N LYS A 491 -19.78 26.21 -9.07
CA LYS A 491 -19.71 25.37 -10.28
C LYS A 491 -18.92 24.09 -10.07
N ASP A 492 -18.06 24.09 -9.05
CA ASP A 492 -17.25 22.95 -8.68
C ASP A 492 -17.39 22.69 -7.17
N ARG A 493 -18.30 21.76 -6.85
CA ARG A 493 -18.62 21.37 -5.47
C ARG A 493 -17.66 20.32 -4.89
N THR A 494 -16.67 19.88 -5.65
CA THR A 494 -15.74 18.81 -5.23
C THR A 494 -14.71 19.28 -4.20
N THR A 495 -14.53 20.60 -4.09
CA THR A 495 -13.49 21.20 -3.25
C THR A 495 -13.92 21.41 -1.79
N PHE A 496 -15.20 21.19 -1.46
CA PHE A 496 -15.75 21.35 -0.13
C PHE A 496 -16.73 20.23 0.23
N THR A 497 -16.95 19.99 1.52
CA THR A 497 -17.89 18.98 2.03
C THR A 497 -19.30 19.38 1.59
N ASP A 498 -20.07 18.43 1.03
CA ASP A 498 -21.41 18.71 0.53
C ASP A 498 -22.34 19.21 1.67
N PRO A 499 -22.87 20.45 1.57
CA PRO A 499 -23.79 21.01 2.55
C PRO A 499 -24.98 20.11 2.87
N GLU A 500 -25.51 19.41 1.86
CA GLU A 500 -26.66 18.50 2.04
C GLU A 500 -26.31 17.32 2.95
N LEU A 501 -25.08 16.79 2.88
CA LEU A 501 -24.62 15.72 3.78
C LEU A 501 -24.44 16.22 5.22
N VAL A 502 -23.94 17.45 5.38
CA VAL A 502 -23.79 18.08 6.70
C VAL A 502 -25.16 18.27 7.34
N GLU A 503 -26.12 18.83 6.61
CA GLU A 503 -27.48 19.02 7.13
C GLU A 503 -28.17 17.69 7.39
N HIS A 504 -28.03 16.69 6.51
CA HIS A 504 -28.57 15.36 6.76
C HIS A 504 -28.02 14.75 8.05
N LEU A 505 -26.72 14.88 8.33
CA LEU A 505 -26.12 14.45 9.59
C LEU A 505 -26.74 15.20 10.79
N VAL A 506 -26.91 16.52 10.69
CA VAL A 506 -27.58 17.32 11.73
C VAL A 506 -29.02 16.83 11.96
N GLU A 507 -29.78 16.56 10.91
CA GLU A 507 -31.15 16.03 11.01
C GLU A 507 -31.18 14.68 11.75
N GLN A 508 -30.25 13.77 11.44
CA GLN A 508 -30.15 12.47 12.12
C GLN A 508 -29.82 12.66 13.62
N ILE A 509 -28.90 13.56 13.96
CA ILE A 509 -28.56 13.89 15.36
C ILE A 509 -29.76 14.52 16.08
N TRP A 510 -30.48 15.43 15.43
CA TRP A 510 -31.64 16.10 15.98
C TRP A 510 -32.79 15.13 16.28
N LYS A 511 -33.04 14.17 15.38
CA LYS A 511 -34.03 13.08 15.58
C LYS A 511 -33.75 12.25 16.83
N ARG A 512 -32.49 12.17 17.29
CA ARG A 512 -32.08 11.45 18.51
C ARG A 512 -32.24 12.26 19.81
N GLY A 513 -32.67 13.52 19.71
CA GLY A 513 -32.98 14.40 20.85
C GLY A 513 -31.87 15.39 21.25
N TYR A 514 -30.76 15.44 20.50
CA TYR A 514 -29.71 16.44 20.72
C TYR A 514 -30.13 17.79 20.13
N ARG A 515 -29.78 18.89 20.81
CA ARG A 515 -30.23 20.24 20.45
C ARG A 515 -29.09 21.26 20.35
N GLU A 516 -28.07 21.14 21.19
CA GLU A 516 -26.87 21.98 21.12
C GLU A 516 -25.92 21.52 20.02
N ILE A 517 -26.29 21.79 18.76
CA ILE A 517 -25.52 21.41 17.56
C ILE A 517 -24.95 22.66 16.91
N ALA A 518 -23.67 22.63 16.54
CA ALA A 518 -23.02 23.66 15.75
C ALA A 518 -22.25 23.10 14.56
N VAL A 519 -22.28 23.83 13.46
CA VAL A 519 -21.39 23.68 12.31
C VAL A 519 -20.36 24.79 12.40
N ALA A 520 -19.09 24.42 12.52
CA ALA A 520 -18.02 25.36 12.80
C ALA A 520 -16.93 25.32 11.73
N GLU A 521 -16.36 26.47 11.40
CA GLU A 521 -15.21 26.62 10.50
C GLU A 521 -14.37 27.82 10.96
N ALA A 522 -13.12 27.92 10.52
CA ALA A 522 -12.28 29.10 10.79
C ALA A 522 -11.97 29.83 9.48
N ARG A 523 -11.72 31.14 9.59
CA ARG A 523 -11.30 31.94 8.43
C ARG A 523 -9.99 31.39 7.84
N SER A 524 -9.81 31.59 6.55
CA SER A 524 -8.63 31.13 5.82
C SER A 524 -7.86 32.31 5.23
N THR A 525 -6.64 32.05 4.74
CA THR A 525 -5.79 33.07 4.11
C THR A 525 -6.52 33.82 3.00
N TYR A 526 -7.53 33.23 2.36
CA TYR A 526 -8.31 33.95 1.36
C TYR A 526 -9.09 35.15 1.89
N GLY A 527 -9.43 35.20 3.17
CA GLY A 527 -10.02 36.39 3.78
C GLY A 527 -9.10 37.60 3.76
N THR A 528 -7.77 37.40 3.63
CA THR A 528 -6.83 38.50 3.41
C THR A 528 -6.83 39.01 1.97
N PHE A 529 -7.37 38.25 1.01
CA PHE A 529 -7.33 38.59 -0.42
C PHE A 529 -8.70 38.88 -1.02
N PHE A 530 -9.79 38.40 -0.42
CA PHE A 530 -11.13 38.47 -0.99
C PHE A 530 -12.15 38.96 0.04
N THR A 531 -13.19 39.63 -0.43
CA THR A 531 -14.38 39.99 0.36
C THR A 531 -15.29 38.77 0.54
N ASN A 532 -16.26 38.88 1.46
CA ASN A 532 -17.28 37.85 1.71
C ASN A 532 -16.69 36.49 2.14
N ARG A 533 -15.59 36.52 2.92
CA ARG A 533 -14.88 35.32 3.40
C ARG A 533 -15.08 35.06 4.89
N GLU A 534 -15.99 35.79 5.53
CA GLU A 534 -16.45 35.47 6.88
C GLU A 534 -17.18 34.12 6.86
N VAL A 535 -17.02 33.33 7.92
CA VAL A 535 -17.54 31.94 7.96
C VAL A 535 -19.05 31.88 7.72
N SER A 536 -19.82 32.76 8.36
CA SER A 536 -21.27 32.83 8.16
C SER A 536 -21.67 33.18 6.73
N THR A 537 -20.90 34.04 6.06
CA THR A 537 -21.16 34.46 4.68
C THR A 537 -20.92 33.31 3.71
N VAL A 538 -19.79 32.61 3.87
CA VAL A 538 -19.47 31.44 3.02
C VAL A 538 -20.45 30.29 3.28
N ALA A 539 -20.79 30.04 4.55
CA ALA A 539 -21.77 29.02 4.94
C ALA A 539 -23.12 29.27 4.25
N SER A 540 -23.67 30.48 4.36
CA SER A 540 -24.94 30.81 3.69
C SER A 540 -24.84 30.70 2.17
N TYR A 541 -23.72 31.12 1.58
CA TYR A 541 -23.51 31.05 0.13
C TYR A 541 -23.49 29.62 -0.42
N ILE A 542 -23.06 28.63 0.37
CA ILE A 542 -23.10 27.21 -0.01
C ILE A 542 -24.39 26.50 0.41
N GLY A 543 -25.28 27.17 1.17
CA GLY A 543 -26.55 26.63 1.64
C GLY A 543 -26.52 26.04 3.05
N LEU A 544 -25.60 26.48 3.90
CA LEU A 544 -25.58 26.17 5.34
C LEU A 544 -26.12 27.35 6.15
N ASP A 545 -27.43 27.49 6.19
CA ASP A 545 -28.12 28.65 6.78
C ASP A 545 -28.54 28.47 8.27
N GLY A 546 -28.17 27.35 8.90
CA GLY A 546 -28.50 27.06 10.31
C GLY A 546 -29.86 26.39 10.53
N ILE A 547 -30.61 26.09 9.46
CA ILE A 547 -31.91 25.42 9.50
C ILE A 547 -31.91 24.29 8.46
N CYS A 548 -32.25 23.07 8.89
CA CYS A 548 -32.28 21.92 7.99
C CYS A 548 -33.61 21.83 7.21
N PRO A 549 -33.62 21.35 5.95
CA PRO A 549 -34.81 21.30 5.11
C PRO A 549 -35.95 20.43 5.66
N ASN A 550 -35.65 19.26 6.23
CA ASN A 550 -36.68 18.30 6.63
C ASN A 550 -37.05 18.39 8.11
N GLN A 551 -36.10 18.76 8.98
CA GLN A 551 -36.30 19.10 10.40
C GLN A 551 -34.96 19.21 11.13
N GLY A 552 -34.67 20.37 11.74
CA GLY A 552 -33.49 20.54 12.59
C GLY A 552 -32.96 21.97 12.54
N SER A 553 -32.11 22.33 13.49
CA SER A 553 -31.41 23.61 13.50
C SER A 553 -30.03 23.46 14.12
N TYR A 554 -29.11 24.31 13.70
CA TYR A 554 -27.75 24.34 14.18
C TYR A 554 -27.21 25.77 14.17
N ARG A 555 -26.19 26.03 14.98
CA ARG A 555 -25.45 27.30 14.94
C ARG A 555 -24.33 27.23 13.91
N VAL A 556 -24.11 28.30 13.15
CA VAL A 556 -22.88 28.47 12.38
C VAL A 556 -21.88 29.25 13.23
N ILE A 557 -20.71 28.66 13.51
CA ILE A 557 -19.68 29.25 14.40
C ILE A 557 -18.42 29.57 13.60
N ASP A 558 -17.95 30.82 13.73
CA ASP A 558 -16.64 31.27 13.25
C ASP A 558 -15.59 31.01 14.35
N LEU A 559 -14.77 29.99 14.15
CA LEU A 559 -13.69 29.58 15.06
C LEU A 559 -12.54 30.59 15.12
N SER A 560 -12.47 31.54 14.19
CA SER A 560 -11.51 32.65 14.28
C SER A 560 -11.95 33.74 15.27
N LEU A 561 -13.18 33.66 15.78
CA LEU A 561 -13.74 34.59 16.77
C LEU A 561 -13.90 33.91 18.14
N GLY A 562 -14.16 34.70 19.19
CA GLY A 562 -14.45 34.16 20.52
C GLY A 562 -13.31 33.33 21.12
N GLY A 563 -12.08 33.69 20.77
CA GLY A 563 -10.87 33.01 21.19
C GLY A 563 -10.50 33.28 22.66
N GLU A 564 -10.13 32.23 23.37
CA GLU A 564 -9.49 32.27 24.66
C GLU A 564 -8.02 31.91 24.51
N GLU A 565 -7.14 32.59 25.24
CA GLU A 565 -5.73 32.25 25.28
C GLU A 565 -5.51 30.86 25.87
N TYR A 566 -4.67 30.06 25.22
CA TYR A 566 -4.33 28.71 25.65
C TYR A 566 -2.82 28.47 25.45
N GLU A 567 -2.23 27.75 26.39
CA GLU A 567 -0.80 27.44 26.37
C GLU A 567 -0.61 26.00 25.94
N TYR A 568 0.04 25.83 24.80
CA TYR A 568 0.36 24.53 24.22
C TYR A 568 1.86 24.25 24.37
N GLU A 569 2.24 22.98 24.49
CA GLU A 569 3.59 22.56 24.90
C GLU A 569 4.64 22.57 23.76
N GLY A 570 4.20 22.54 22.51
CA GLY A 570 4.99 22.42 21.29
C GLY A 570 5.06 23.71 20.47
N LYS A 571 5.06 23.58 19.15
CA LYS A 571 5.28 24.72 18.23
C LYS A 571 4.07 25.66 18.17
N LEU A 572 2.89 25.19 18.56
CA LEU A 572 1.72 26.05 18.69
C LEU A 572 1.91 27.04 19.85
N GLY A 573 2.68 26.70 20.88
CA GLY A 573 3.07 27.60 21.97
C GLY A 573 1.89 28.35 22.57
N LYS A 574 2.03 29.65 22.83
CA LYS A 574 0.93 30.50 23.27
C LYS A 574 0.02 30.86 22.08
N HIS A 575 -1.21 30.35 22.07
CA HIS A 575 -2.14 30.50 20.95
C HIS A 575 -3.60 30.57 21.41
N SER A 576 -4.44 31.29 20.67
CA SER A 576 -5.89 31.33 20.89
C SER A 576 -6.57 30.00 20.55
N VAL A 577 -7.69 29.69 21.22
CA VAL A 577 -8.65 28.63 20.87
C VAL A 577 -10.08 29.14 21.04
N ASN A 578 -10.97 28.86 20.09
CA ASN A 578 -12.36 29.22 20.20
C ASN A 578 -13.04 28.52 21.40
N ARG A 579 -13.80 29.30 22.19
CA ARG A 579 -14.46 28.80 23.40
C ARG A 579 -15.45 27.66 23.15
N ASP A 580 -16.22 27.70 22.07
CA ASP A 580 -17.19 26.66 21.75
C ASP A 580 -16.46 25.37 21.34
N TRP A 581 -15.39 25.47 20.53
CA TRP A 581 -14.55 24.31 20.20
C TRP A 581 -13.92 23.67 21.43
N LYS A 582 -13.31 24.49 22.29
CA LYS A 582 -12.68 24.05 23.53
C LYS A 582 -13.65 23.32 24.46
N ASN A 583 -14.87 23.84 24.60
CA ASN A 583 -15.86 23.33 25.55
C ASN A 583 -16.84 22.30 24.97
N ALA A 584 -16.75 21.98 23.68
CA ALA A 584 -17.58 20.98 23.04
C ALA A 584 -17.44 19.60 23.70
N ASP A 585 -18.57 18.96 23.94
CA ASP A 585 -18.62 17.61 24.52
C ASP A 585 -18.36 16.52 23.46
N PHE A 586 -18.69 16.80 22.20
CA PHE A 586 -18.47 15.89 21.08
C PHE A 586 -18.05 16.66 19.83
N ARG A 587 -16.95 16.24 19.21
CA ARG A 587 -16.35 16.89 18.03
C ARG A 587 -16.32 15.92 16.87
N ILE A 588 -16.80 16.35 15.71
CA ILE A 588 -16.88 15.58 14.48
C ILE A 588 -16.08 16.30 13.39
N SER A 589 -15.15 15.61 12.74
CA SER A 589 -14.51 16.11 11.52
C SER A 589 -15.21 15.54 10.29
N PHE A 590 -15.85 16.38 9.48
CA PHE A 590 -16.53 15.96 8.26
C PHE A 590 -15.78 16.46 7.03
N ALA A 591 -14.73 15.75 6.66
CA ALA A 591 -13.81 16.16 5.59
C ALA A 591 -14.37 15.89 4.19
N LYS A 592 -13.79 16.60 3.22
CA LYS A 592 -13.97 16.32 1.78
C LYS A 592 -12.83 15.43 1.29
N ASN A 593 -13.13 14.40 0.53
CA ASN A 593 -12.14 13.54 -0.12
C ASN A 593 -11.46 14.28 -1.27
N LYS A 594 -10.24 14.76 -1.04
CA LYS A 594 -9.48 15.45 -2.08
C LYS A 594 -7.97 15.36 -1.92
N THR A 595 -7.26 15.53 -3.02
CA THR A 595 -5.81 15.68 -3.05
C THR A 595 -5.37 17.05 -2.51
N HIS A 596 -4.11 17.15 -2.06
CA HIS A 596 -3.57 18.39 -1.55
C HIS A 596 -2.07 18.53 -1.83
N SER A 597 -1.65 19.67 -2.38
CA SER A 597 -0.27 19.86 -2.85
C SER A 597 0.80 19.63 -1.78
N TYR A 598 0.54 19.97 -0.51
CA TYR A 598 1.52 19.82 0.58
C TYR A 598 1.52 18.45 1.28
N SER A 599 0.41 17.72 1.20
CA SER A 599 0.18 16.54 2.05
C SER A 599 -0.30 15.33 1.26
N TYR A 600 -0.25 15.42 -0.07
CA TYR A 600 -0.75 14.46 -1.07
C TYR A 600 -2.27 14.30 -1.05
N TYR A 601 -2.85 14.13 0.13
CA TYR A 601 -4.29 14.11 0.39
C TYR A 601 -4.67 15.04 1.54
N THR A 602 -5.96 15.35 1.66
CA THR A 602 -6.53 16.05 2.81
C THR A 602 -7.85 15.39 3.19
N LEU A 603 -7.92 14.91 4.43
CA LEU A 603 -9.05 14.17 4.98
C LEU A 603 -9.34 14.71 6.39
N THR A 604 -9.75 13.88 7.34
CA THR A 604 -10.28 14.29 8.65
C THR A 604 -9.25 14.94 9.56
N ILE A 605 -7.99 14.49 9.58
CA ILE A 605 -6.93 15.09 10.41
C ILE A 605 -6.61 16.48 9.89
N LYS A 606 -6.29 16.59 8.59
CA LYS A 606 -5.94 17.89 7.99
C LYS A 606 -7.14 18.84 7.92
N ASN A 607 -8.38 18.35 7.96
CA ASN A 607 -9.53 19.22 8.11
C ASN A 607 -9.52 20.01 9.44
N ILE A 608 -8.87 19.47 10.48
CA ILE A 608 -8.69 20.15 11.79
C ILE A 608 -7.63 21.25 11.76
N TYR A 609 -6.65 21.19 10.84
CA TYR A 609 -5.82 22.38 10.54
C TYR A 609 -6.70 23.59 10.17
N GLY A 610 -7.82 23.34 9.50
CA GLY A 610 -8.84 24.34 9.20
C GLY A 610 -9.46 24.99 10.44
N ALA A 611 -9.47 24.32 11.60
CA ALA A 611 -10.06 24.81 12.84
C ALA A 611 -9.15 25.77 13.65
N LEU A 612 -7.86 25.87 13.30
CA LEU A 612 -6.94 26.81 13.93
C LEU A 612 -7.40 28.27 13.68
N PRO A 613 -7.35 29.18 14.68
CA PRO A 613 -8.15 30.40 14.60
C PRO A 613 -7.55 31.54 13.77
N GLU A 614 -6.24 31.57 13.50
CA GLU A 614 -5.65 32.69 12.76
C GLU A 614 -6.09 32.71 11.29
N GLU A 615 -6.60 33.85 10.84
CA GLU A 615 -7.11 34.03 9.47
C GLU A 615 -5.99 33.90 8.43
N ASN A 616 -4.83 34.51 8.67
CA ASN A 616 -3.66 34.37 7.78
C ASN A 616 -2.89 33.08 8.07
N LYS A 617 -3.53 31.95 7.78
CA LYS A 617 -2.98 30.60 8.01
C LYS A 617 -1.63 30.39 7.31
N PHE A 618 -1.42 31.02 6.16
CA PHE A 618 -0.15 30.93 5.43
C PHE A 618 0.99 31.54 6.23
N LYS A 619 0.81 32.76 6.74
CA LYS A 619 1.83 33.38 7.60
C LYS A 619 2.05 32.58 8.88
N GLU A 620 0.98 32.36 9.64
CA GLU A 620 1.07 31.85 11.00
C GLU A 620 1.55 30.39 11.03
N TYR A 621 1.00 29.53 10.16
CA TYR A 621 1.22 28.10 10.26
C TYR A 621 2.16 27.54 9.20
N HIS A 622 2.19 28.09 7.98
CA HIS A 622 3.15 27.62 6.97
C HIS A 622 4.55 28.19 7.21
N CYS A 623 4.65 29.50 7.46
CA CYS A 623 5.95 30.16 7.57
C CYS A 623 6.52 30.13 9.00
N GLU A 624 5.69 30.35 10.03
CA GLU A 624 6.19 30.59 11.40
C GLU A 624 6.16 29.34 12.30
N ARG A 625 5.10 28.52 12.26
CA ARG A 625 4.88 27.46 13.27
C ARG A 625 4.91 26.01 12.79
N ASP A 626 4.95 25.77 11.48
CA ASP A 626 4.78 24.46 10.82
C ASP A 626 3.35 23.90 10.90
N ILE A 627 2.76 23.56 9.75
CA ILE A 627 1.35 23.16 9.63
C ILE A 627 1.03 21.79 10.25
N VAL A 628 2.01 20.87 10.27
CA VAL A 628 1.78 19.49 10.69
C VAL A 628 1.77 19.38 12.20
N SER A 629 2.88 19.77 12.84
CA SER A 629 3.06 19.63 14.28
C SER A 629 2.04 20.42 15.07
N THR A 630 1.69 21.63 14.61
CA THR A 630 0.65 22.48 15.20
C THR A 630 -0.73 21.83 15.18
N THR A 631 -1.08 21.15 14.09
CA THR A 631 -2.37 20.46 13.96
C THR A 631 -2.45 19.25 14.89
N ILE A 632 -1.39 18.45 14.96
CA ILE A 632 -1.33 17.28 15.85
C ILE A 632 -1.35 17.70 17.32
N GLU A 633 -0.64 18.78 17.66
CA GLU A 633 -0.67 19.38 18.99
C GLU A 633 -2.06 19.87 19.38
N TYR A 634 -2.76 20.56 18.47
CA TYR A 634 -4.14 20.99 18.69
C TYR A 634 -5.08 19.78 18.93
N LEU A 635 -4.91 18.69 18.19
CA LEU A 635 -5.67 17.45 18.36
C LEU A 635 -5.40 16.75 19.70
N LYS A 636 -4.18 16.84 20.24
CA LYS A 636 -3.85 16.29 21.57
C LYS A 636 -4.65 16.95 22.69
N HIS A 637 -4.88 18.26 22.59
CA HIS A 637 -5.64 19.00 23.61
C HIS A 637 -7.15 18.96 23.35
N PHE A 638 -7.57 18.93 22.08
CA PHE A 638 -8.98 18.96 21.68
C PHE A 638 -9.30 17.80 20.74
N PRO A 639 -9.44 16.56 21.29
CA PRO A 639 -9.63 15.37 20.47
C PRO A 639 -10.96 15.41 19.70
N VAL A 640 -10.90 14.85 18.50
CA VAL A 640 -12.06 14.59 17.64
C VAL A 640 -12.56 13.18 17.94
N HIS A 641 -13.86 13.05 18.14
CA HIS A 641 -14.49 11.81 18.59
C HIS A 641 -14.99 10.94 17.43
N PHE A 642 -15.18 11.54 16.24
CA PHE A 642 -15.64 10.82 15.07
C PHE A 642 -15.23 11.53 13.77
N GLY A 643 -14.80 10.77 12.78
CA GLY A 643 -14.46 11.24 11.44
C GLY A 643 -15.47 10.79 10.40
N PHE A 644 -15.86 11.69 9.50
CA PHE A 644 -16.56 11.36 8.25
C PHE A 644 -15.76 11.92 7.07
N ILE A 645 -15.76 11.20 5.96
CA ILE A 645 -15.23 11.65 4.67
C ILE A 645 -16.37 11.60 3.66
N ASP A 646 -16.73 12.78 3.15
CA ASP A 646 -17.52 12.92 1.92
C ASP A 646 -16.60 12.60 0.73
N ALA A 647 -16.70 11.36 0.23
CA ALA A 647 -16.05 10.94 -1.00
C ALA A 647 -17.02 10.78 -2.17
N HIS A 648 -18.31 11.09 -2.00
CA HIS A 648 -19.36 10.77 -2.96
C HIS A 648 -19.03 11.32 -4.36
N VAL A 649 -18.59 12.57 -4.38
CA VAL A 649 -17.90 13.20 -5.52
C VAL A 649 -16.60 13.79 -5.01
N SER A 650 -15.45 13.36 -5.54
CA SER A 650 -14.12 13.72 -5.03
C SER A 650 -13.35 14.63 -5.98
N ALA A 651 -12.36 15.35 -5.45
CA ALA A 651 -11.46 16.19 -6.23
C ALA A 651 -10.04 15.61 -6.21
N ASP A 652 -9.54 15.14 -7.34
CA ASP A 652 -8.22 14.53 -7.43
C ASP A 652 -7.23 15.34 -8.30
N GLY A 653 -6.04 14.79 -8.49
CA GLY A 653 -4.96 15.39 -9.27
C GLY A 653 -4.14 16.45 -8.53
N PRO A 654 -3.19 17.12 -9.21
CA PRO A 654 -2.27 18.08 -8.58
C PRO A 654 -2.95 19.31 -7.97
N PHE A 655 -4.22 19.55 -8.29
CA PHE A 655 -4.96 20.76 -7.91
C PHE A 655 -6.32 20.48 -7.26
N GLY A 656 -6.61 19.24 -6.82
CA GLY A 656 -7.89 18.90 -6.19
C GLY A 656 -8.23 19.73 -4.95
N ILE A 657 -7.24 20.38 -4.33
CA ILE A 657 -7.46 21.41 -3.29
C ILE A 657 -8.20 22.66 -3.83
N PHE A 658 -7.97 23.06 -5.08
CA PHE A 658 -8.45 24.30 -5.68
C PHE A 658 -9.64 24.12 -6.61
N ALA A 659 -9.58 23.11 -7.48
CA ALA A 659 -10.63 22.78 -8.43
C ALA A 659 -10.38 21.42 -9.07
N ASP A 660 -11.46 20.73 -9.41
CA ASP A 660 -11.46 19.57 -10.28
C ASP A 660 -12.46 19.77 -11.44
N LYS A 661 -11.97 19.52 -12.66
CA LYS A 661 -12.78 19.67 -13.88
C LYS A 661 -13.37 18.36 -14.36
N ASP A 662 -12.81 17.24 -13.93
CA ASP A 662 -13.34 15.91 -14.20
C ASP A 662 -13.47 15.15 -12.87
N PRO A 663 -14.43 15.57 -12.02
CA PRO A 663 -14.62 15.00 -10.69
C PRO A 663 -14.70 13.48 -10.67
N ASN A 664 -14.07 12.89 -9.66
CA ASN A 664 -14.14 11.45 -9.47
C ASN A 664 -15.41 11.06 -8.71
N TYR A 665 -16.36 10.42 -9.40
CA TYR A 665 -17.62 9.93 -8.81
C TYR A 665 -17.39 8.58 -8.14
N THR A 666 -16.90 8.62 -6.89
CA THR A 666 -16.60 7.39 -6.15
C THR A 666 -17.83 6.78 -5.49
N ASP A 667 -18.92 7.55 -5.37
CA ASP A 667 -20.17 7.20 -4.68
C ASP A 667 -19.97 6.74 -3.22
N THR A 668 -18.85 7.12 -2.60
CA THR A 668 -18.43 6.59 -1.31
C THR A 668 -18.62 7.59 -0.17
N ILE A 669 -19.06 7.12 1.01
CA ILE A 669 -18.92 7.82 2.28
C ILE A 669 -18.10 6.93 3.21
N ILE A 670 -17.16 7.52 3.94
CA ILE A 670 -16.35 6.81 4.94
C ILE A 670 -16.62 7.43 6.30
N GLY A 671 -16.69 6.62 7.36
CA GLY A 671 -16.73 7.14 8.71
C GLY A 671 -16.24 6.16 9.75
N GLY A 672 -15.83 6.67 10.90
CA GLY A 672 -15.27 5.87 11.98
C GLY A 672 -14.96 6.68 13.23
N ASP A 673 -14.65 5.97 14.30
CA ASP A 673 -14.47 6.51 15.65
C ASP A 673 -13.05 6.96 15.97
N ASP A 674 -12.12 6.72 15.05
CA ASP A 674 -10.73 7.16 15.15
C ASP A 674 -10.33 7.83 13.84
N ILE A 675 -9.94 9.12 13.92
CA ILE A 675 -9.60 9.91 12.73
C ILE A 675 -8.30 9.46 12.05
N VAL A 676 -7.38 8.80 12.78
CA VAL A 676 -6.19 8.16 12.19
C VAL A 676 -6.62 6.96 11.36
N ALA A 677 -7.51 6.12 11.89
CA ALA A 677 -8.06 4.98 11.16
C ALA A 677 -8.86 5.42 9.92
N VAL A 678 -9.70 6.45 10.05
CA VAL A 678 -10.52 6.98 8.95
C VAL A 678 -9.64 7.57 7.84
N ASP A 679 -8.62 8.36 8.18
CA ASP A 679 -7.69 8.90 7.19
C ASP A 679 -6.82 7.81 6.56
N TRP A 680 -6.45 6.77 7.32
CA TRP A 680 -5.71 5.62 6.80
C TRP A 680 -6.48 4.90 5.70
N ILE A 681 -7.75 4.58 5.95
CA ILE A 681 -8.62 3.97 4.94
C ILE A 681 -8.87 4.92 3.77
N GLY A 682 -9.13 6.20 4.04
CA GLY A 682 -9.35 7.18 2.97
C GLY A 682 -8.15 7.33 2.03
N ALA A 683 -6.94 7.45 2.57
CA ALA A 683 -5.71 7.54 1.79
C ALA A 683 -5.39 6.23 1.05
N ALA A 684 -5.56 5.09 1.71
CA ALA A 684 -5.34 3.80 1.08
C ALA A 684 -6.31 3.59 -0.11
N LYS A 685 -7.59 3.97 0.00
CA LYS A 685 -8.55 3.94 -1.12
C LYS A 685 -8.13 4.84 -2.30
N MET A 686 -7.34 5.89 -2.09
CA MET A 686 -6.72 6.70 -3.16
C MET A 686 -5.54 6.00 -3.87
N GLY A 687 -5.14 4.81 -3.41
CA GLY A 687 -3.92 4.13 -3.88
C GLY A 687 -2.64 4.84 -3.44
N LEU A 688 -2.65 5.43 -2.24
CA LEU A 688 -1.46 6.03 -1.61
C LEU A 688 -1.08 5.24 -0.37
N ASP A 689 0.24 5.14 -0.11
CA ASP A 689 0.72 4.89 1.25
C ASP A 689 0.22 6.02 2.17
N PRO A 690 -0.62 5.74 3.19
CA PRO A 690 -1.10 6.76 4.10
C PRO A 690 0.04 7.54 4.78
N MET A 691 1.18 6.90 5.02
CA MET A 691 2.36 7.51 5.63
C MET A 691 3.08 8.50 4.72
N VAL A 692 2.73 8.64 3.43
CA VAL A 692 3.31 9.68 2.57
C VAL A 692 3.04 11.10 3.13
N SER A 693 1.91 11.28 3.82
CA SER A 693 1.53 12.56 4.43
C SER A 693 2.26 12.77 5.76
N GLY A 694 2.89 13.94 5.92
CA GLY A 694 3.49 14.34 7.20
C GLY A 694 2.46 14.37 8.35
N TYR A 695 1.19 14.66 8.06
CA TYR A 695 0.11 14.59 9.05
C TYR A 695 -0.08 13.17 9.59
N MET A 696 -0.08 12.16 8.71
CA MET A 696 -0.23 10.78 9.15
C MET A 696 0.99 10.32 9.95
N LYS A 697 2.21 10.65 9.52
CA LYS A 697 3.44 10.30 10.26
C LYS A 697 3.40 10.83 11.69
N GLU A 698 3.09 12.11 11.88
CA GLU A 698 3.04 12.71 13.21
C GLU A 698 1.79 12.27 13.99
N ALA A 699 0.66 11.96 13.34
CA ALA A 699 -0.52 11.41 14.00
C ALA A 699 -0.26 10.00 14.55
N VAL A 700 0.31 9.10 13.75
CA VAL A 700 0.69 7.75 14.19
C VAL A 700 1.69 7.82 15.33
N LYS A 701 2.68 8.71 15.25
CA LYS A 701 3.63 8.91 16.35
C LYS A 701 2.98 9.46 17.63
N ALA A 702 1.95 10.29 17.50
CA ALA A 702 1.30 10.94 18.63
C ALA A 702 0.20 10.09 19.29
N PHE A 703 -0.55 9.31 18.50
CA PHE A 703 -1.76 8.62 18.92
C PHE A 703 -1.71 7.10 18.67
N GLY A 704 -0.68 6.62 17.97
CA GLY A 704 -0.68 5.29 17.36
C GLY A 704 -1.63 5.22 16.16
N LYS A 705 -1.52 4.14 15.39
CA LYS A 705 -2.57 3.68 14.47
C LYS A 705 -3.25 2.46 15.09
N PRO A 706 -4.58 2.49 15.28
CA PRO A 706 -5.30 1.31 15.74
C PRO A 706 -5.28 0.16 14.76
N GLU A 707 -5.59 -1.03 15.28
CA GLU A 707 -6.13 -2.12 14.47
C GLU A 707 -7.50 -1.70 13.94
N ILE A 708 -7.69 -1.77 12.62
CA ILE A 708 -8.89 -1.28 11.96
C ILE A 708 -9.85 -2.44 11.67
N GLN A 709 -10.98 -2.47 12.35
CA GLN A 709 -12.13 -3.26 11.93
C GLN A 709 -12.84 -2.52 10.79
N MET A 710 -12.46 -2.86 9.56
CA MET A 710 -13.06 -2.26 8.38
C MET A 710 -14.36 -2.96 7.99
N LEU A 711 -15.41 -2.17 7.76
CA LEU A 711 -16.72 -2.62 7.30
C LEU A 711 -17.04 -1.99 5.92
N GLY A 712 -17.80 -2.71 5.09
CA GLY A 712 -18.26 -2.22 3.79
C GLY A 712 -17.24 -2.39 2.65
N ASP A 713 -17.21 -1.43 1.73
CA ASP A 713 -16.44 -1.48 0.48
C ASP A 713 -14.93 -1.27 0.68
N ARG A 714 -14.17 -2.30 0.34
CA ARG A 714 -12.70 -2.33 0.42
C ARG A 714 -12.00 -1.91 -0.87
N THR A 715 -12.75 -1.69 -1.96
CA THR A 715 -12.13 -1.43 -3.27
C THR A 715 -11.41 -0.09 -3.31
N LEU A 716 -10.29 -0.02 -4.03
CA LEU A 716 -9.60 1.24 -4.29
C LEU A 716 -10.38 2.07 -5.32
N TYR A 717 -10.13 3.38 -5.37
CA TYR A 717 -10.68 4.25 -6.40
C TYR A 717 -9.96 3.96 -7.74
N PRO A 718 -10.69 3.52 -8.78
CA PRO A 718 -10.07 2.99 -10.00
C PRO A 718 -9.30 4.05 -10.80
N ASP A 719 -9.84 5.27 -10.89
CA ASP A 719 -9.32 6.34 -11.75
C ASP A 719 -8.76 7.53 -10.97
N TRP A 720 -8.33 7.30 -9.71
CA TRP A 720 -7.80 8.36 -8.86
C TRP A 720 -6.42 8.84 -9.32
N VAL A 721 -6.27 10.16 -9.50
CA VAL A 721 -4.99 10.82 -9.85
C VAL A 721 -4.36 11.46 -8.61
N ASN A 722 -3.12 11.13 -8.27
CA ASN A 722 -2.45 11.71 -7.10
C ASN A 722 -1.59 12.96 -7.44
N VAL A 723 -1.14 13.65 -6.39
CA VAL A 723 -0.27 14.83 -6.52
C VAL A 723 1.15 14.40 -6.84
N PRO A 724 1.77 14.93 -7.91
CA PRO A 724 3.16 14.66 -8.17
C PRO A 724 4.09 15.30 -7.17
N ASP A 725 5.15 14.56 -6.87
CA ASP A 725 6.14 14.86 -5.85
C ASP A 725 6.81 16.24 -6.03
N ILE A 726 7.01 16.64 -7.29
CA ILE A 726 7.54 17.96 -7.66
C ILE A 726 6.61 19.12 -7.25
N ILE A 727 5.29 18.91 -7.27
CA ILE A 727 4.30 19.92 -6.87
C ILE A 727 4.38 20.17 -5.37
N SER A 728 4.54 19.11 -4.58
CA SER A 728 4.77 19.21 -3.13
C SER A 728 6.06 19.96 -2.81
N LYS A 729 7.17 19.59 -3.45
CA LYS A 729 8.46 20.28 -3.32
C LYS A 729 8.39 21.77 -3.70
N MET A 730 7.66 22.10 -4.77
CA MET A 730 7.45 23.49 -5.18
C MET A 730 6.62 24.27 -4.15
N ALA A 731 5.57 23.66 -3.60
CA ALA A 731 4.72 24.29 -2.58
C ALA A 731 5.53 24.64 -1.33
N PHE A 732 6.32 23.71 -0.79
CA PHE A 732 7.23 23.99 0.33
C PHE A 732 8.31 25.04 -0.01
N GLY A 733 8.71 25.16 -1.28
CA GLY A 733 9.61 26.21 -1.74
C GLY A 733 9.00 27.61 -1.64
N LEU A 734 7.70 27.75 -1.89
CA LEU A 734 6.97 29.03 -1.78
C LEU A 734 6.83 29.50 -0.32
N ASP A 735 6.79 28.57 0.63
CA ASP A 735 6.62 28.84 2.07
C ASP A 735 7.87 29.45 2.72
N ARG A 736 9.05 29.29 2.10
CA ARG A 736 10.33 29.79 2.64
C ARG A 736 10.37 31.30 2.79
N GLU A 737 9.65 32.02 1.94
CA GLU A 737 9.62 33.48 1.93
C GLU A 737 8.17 33.97 1.89
N TYR A 738 7.65 34.33 3.06
CA TYR A 738 6.25 34.74 3.23
C TYR A 738 5.81 35.78 2.20
N TYR A 739 6.59 36.85 1.99
CA TYR A 739 6.18 37.92 1.08
C TYR A 739 6.06 37.45 -0.37
N PHE A 740 6.96 36.58 -0.81
CA PHE A 740 6.93 36.01 -2.16
C PHE A 740 5.79 35.01 -2.33
N GLY A 741 5.68 34.04 -1.41
CA GLY A 741 4.59 33.06 -1.42
C GLY A 741 3.21 33.72 -1.34
N ASN A 742 3.03 34.67 -0.42
CA ASN A 742 1.79 35.43 -0.25
C ASN A 742 1.44 36.22 -1.52
N PHE A 743 2.44 36.87 -2.15
CA PHE A 743 2.23 37.54 -3.44
C PHE A 743 1.81 36.52 -4.51
N PHE A 744 2.49 35.38 -4.63
CA PHE A 744 2.18 34.32 -5.58
C PHE A 744 0.73 33.80 -5.41
N TYR A 745 0.33 33.39 -4.21
CA TYR A 745 -1.04 32.93 -3.94
C TYR A 745 -2.09 34.01 -4.21
N SER A 746 -1.78 35.26 -3.86
CA SER A 746 -2.68 36.39 -4.11
C SER A 746 -2.93 36.64 -5.60
N ILE A 747 -1.95 36.43 -6.48
CA ILE A 747 -2.12 36.71 -7.92
C ILE A 747 -2.66 35.50 -8.70
N PHE A 748 -2.37 34.27 -8.27
CA PHE A 748 -2.77 33.04 -8.96
C PHE A 748 -4.15 32.53 -8.56
N SER A 749 -4.69 32.95 -7.41
CA SER A 749 -6.05 32.63 -6.97
C SER A 749 -7.13 33.21 -7.89
N THR A 750 -8.09 32.37 -8.29
CA THR A 750 -9.27 32.72 -9.07
C THR A 750 -10.48 32.12 -8.38
N MET A 751 -11.50 32.93 -8.07
CA MET A 751 -12.67 32.49 -7.33
C MET A 751 -13.95 32.87 -8.06
N ASP A 752 -15.08 32.36 -7.55
CA ASP A 752 -16.42 32.79 -7.90
C ASP A 752 -16.53 34.33 -7.86
N PRO A 753 -17.22 34.97 -8.82
CA PRO A 753 -17.46 36.40 -8.78
C PRO A 753 -18.05 36.94 -7.47
N TYR A 754 -18.71 36.09 -6.68
CA TYR A 754 -19.20 36.44 -5.34
C TYR A 754 -18.09 36.87 -4.36
N PHE A 755 -16.87 36.36 -4.54
CA PHE A 755 -15.69 36.72 -3.75
C PHE A 755 -14.86 37.76 -4.52
N GLU A 756 -15.07 39.04 -4.24
CA GLU A 756 -14.35 40.10 -4.93
C GLU A 756 -12.95 40.25 -4.37
N TYR A 757 -11.96 40.42 -5.24
CA TYR A 757 -10.58 40.58 -4.83
C TYR A 757 -10.39 41.94 -4.13
N ARG A 758 -9.86 41.95 -2.90
CA ARG A 758 -9.53 43.15 -2.14
C ARG A 758 -8.45 43.93 -2.89
N GLU A 759 -8.75 45.16 -3.29
CA GLU A 759 -7.80 46.00 -4.03
C GLU A 759 -6.66 46.49 -3.12
N GLU A 760 -5.56 45.72 -3.04
CA GLU A 760 -4.45 46.04 -2.13
C GLU A 760 -3.22 46.71 -2.79
N SER A 761 -3.16 46.87 -4.12
CA SER A 761 -2.17 47.74 -4.80
C SER A 761 -2.30 47.70 -6.33
N THR A 762 -1.94 48.81 -7.00
CA THR A 762 -1.86 48.91 -8.47
C THR A 762 -0.98 47.82 -9.09
N MET A 763 0.13 47.46 -8.44
CA MET A 763 1.05 46.42 -8.91
C MET A 763 0.39 45.04 -8.94
N ARG A 764 -0.29 44.60 -7.86
CA ARG A 764 -0.99 43.30 -7.83
C ARG A 764 -2.11 43.23 -8.87
N ARG A 765 -2.81 44.34 -9.13
CA ARG A 765 -3.84 44.43 -10.19
C ARG A 765 -3.23 44.22 -11.57
N ILE A 766 -2.12 44.90 -11.87
CA ILE A 766 -1.39 44.75 -13.14
C ILE A 766 -0.92 43.30 -13.32
N PHE A 767 -0.28 42.72 -12.31
CA PHE A 767 0.19 41.33 -12.38
C PHE A 767 -0.96 40.33 -12.51
N ARG A 768 -2.11 40.51 -11.84
CA ARG A 768 -3.30 39.66 -12.06
C ARG A 768 -3.79 39.74 -13.51
N VAL A 769 -3.78 40.91 -14.15
CA VAL A 769 -4.14 41.01 -15.58
C VAL A 769 -3.14 40.24 -16.45
N PHE A 770 -1.84 40.39 -16.21
CA PHE A 770 -0.80 39.68 -16.94
C PHE A 770 -0.77 38.18 -16.69
N THR A 771 -1.12 37.72 -15.50
CA THR A 771 -1.25 36.29 -15.21
C THR A 771 -2.59 35.73 -15.68
N LYS A 772 -3.54 36.51 -16.20
CA LYS A 772 -4.84 35.98 -16.68
C LYS A 772 -4.70 34.90 -17.77
N PRO A 773 -3.83 35.02 -18.78
CA PRO A 773 -3.56 33.95 -19.74
C PRO A 773 -2.86 32.76 -19.08
N PHE A 774 -1.93 32.98 -18.15
CA PHE A 774 -1.27 31.90 -17.42
C PHE A 774 -2.21 31.17 -16.47
N ARG A 775 -3.10 31.86 -15.78
CA ARG A 775 -4.15 31.28 -14.94
C ARG A 775 -5.14 30.53 -15.82
N ARG A 776 -5.58 31.12 -16.93
CA ARG A 776 -6.41 30.40 -17.91
C ARG A 776 -5.71 29.18 -18.44
N LEU A 777 -4.44 29.26 -18.84
CA LEU A 777 -3.62 28.14 -19.31
C LEU A 777 -3.36 27.11 -18.20
N PHE A 778 -3.13 27.52 -16.96
CA PHE A 778 -2.91 26.65 -15.80
C PHE A 778 -4.19 25.91 -15.45
N PHE A 779 -5.33 26.60 -15.46
CA PHE A 779 -6.66 26.01 -15.34
C PHE A 779 -7.13 25.31 -16.64
N GLU A 780 -6.59 25.61 -17.82
CA GLU A 780 -6.92 25.00 -19.13
C GLU A 780 -6.08 23.75 -19.42
N MET A 781 -4.83 23.69 -18.95
CA MET A 781 -4.03 22.47 -18.88
C MET A 781 -4.73 21.44 -17.99
N VAL A 782 -5.36 21.90 -16.89
CA VAL A 782 -6.30 21.10 -16.07
C VAL A 782 -7.61 20.80 -16.79
N ARG A 783 -8.07 21.66 -17.72
CA ARG A 783 -9.30 21.45 -18.52
C ARG A 783 -9.15 20.37 -19.58
N GLN A 784 -7.93 20.09 -20.02
CA GLN A 784 -7.68 19.12 -21.08
C GLN A 784 -7.17 17.77 -20.55
N GLY A 785 -6.81 17.67 -19.27
CA GLY A 785 -6.15 16.46 -18.73
C GLY A 785 -4.80 16.15 -19.41
N VAL A 786 -4.30 17.05 -20.26
CA VAL A 786 -3.06 16.92 -21.01
C VAL A 786 -2.03 17.81 -20.32
N VAL A 787 -1.42 17.29 -19.26
CA VAL A 787 -0.03 17.68 -18.98
C VAL A 787 0.79 16.99 -20.08
N ASP A 788 1.11 17.75 -21.13
CA ASP A 788 1.97 17.28 -22.22
C ASP A 788 3.28 16.79 -21.60
N GLU A 789 3.59 15.51 -21.80
CA GLU A 789 4.77 14.82 -21.29
C GLU A 789 6.08 15.53 -21.69
N LYS A 790 6.09 16.14 -22.88
CA LYS A 790 7.22 16.98 -23.33
C LYS A 790 7.33 18.26 -22.53
N LEU A 791 6.21 18.83 -22.08
CA LEU A 791 6.16 20.05 -21.28
C LEU A 791 6.52 19.77 -19.82
N SER A 792 6.05 18.66 -19.24
CA SER A 792 6.47 18.22 -17.89
C SER A 792 7.97 17.93 -17.82
N ASN A 793 8.51 17.18 -18.79
CA ASN A 793 9.95 16.95 -18.91
C ASN A 793 10.73 18.24 -19.19
N LYS A 794 10.19 19.20 -19.95
CA LYS A 794 10.80 20.52 -20.13
C LYS A 794 10.78 21.34 -18.85
N LEU A 795 9.69 21.34 -18.10
CA LEU A 795 9.54 22.07 -16.84
C LEU A 795 10.45 21.44 -15.79
N TYR A 796 10.46 20.12 -15.64
CA TYR A 796 11.39 19.40 -14.76
C TYR A 796 12.85 19.71 -15.12
N LYS A 797 13.27 19.57 -16.39
CA LYS A 797 14.65 19.94 -16.81
C LYS A 797 14.96 21.43 -16.63
N ARG A 798 13.97 22.32 -16.77
CA ARG A 798 14.12 23.77 -16.63
C ARG A 798 14.11 24.25 -15.18
N TYR A 799 13.37 23.58 -14.29
CA TYR A 799 13.29 23.89 -12.86
C TYR A 799 14.34 23.13 -12.04
N ALA A 800 14.63 21.86 -12.35
CA ALA A 800 15.76 21.12 -11.78
C ALA A 800 17.12 21.71 -12.24
N GLY A 801 17.15 22.35 -13.42
CA GLY A 801 18.31 23.11 -13.91
C GLY A 801 18.41 24.55 -13.38
N MET A 802 17.44 25.05 -12.61
CA MET A 802 17.40 26.44 -12.13
C MET A 802 18.19 26.63 -10.82
N SER A 803 19.49 26.39 -10.88
CA SER A 803 20.46 26.92 -9.90
C SER A 803 20.64 28.45 -10.00
N TRP A 804 19.89 29.11 -10.89
CA TRP A 804 20.00 30.53 -11.20
C TRP A 804 19.17 31.44 -10.25
N TRP A 805 18.06 30.96 -9.70
CA TRP A 805 17.23 31.76 -8.77
C TRP A 805 17.86 31.92 -7.39
N GLN A 806 18.59 30.90 -6.90
CA GLN A 806 19.38 30.99 -5.67
C GLN A 806 20.61 31.91 -5.80
N ARG A 807 21.06 32.22 -7.03
CA ARG A 807 22.20 33.14 -7.28
C ARG A 807 21.79 34.58 -7.54
N LEU A 808 20.51 34.84 -7.81
CA LEU A 808 19.99 36.20 -8.06
C LEU A 808 19.62 36.94 -6.76
N PHE A 809 19.46 36.23 -5.66
CA PHE A 809 19.07 36.80 -4.35
C PHE A 809 19.83 36.19 -3.18
N GLY A 810 21.09 35.78 -3.42
CA GLY A 810 22.05 35.48 -2.35
C GLY A 810 22.65 36.76 -1.78
#